data_AF-A0A5B9DGC7-F1
#
_entry.id   AF-A0A5B9DGC7-F1
#
_cell.length_a   1.000
_cell.length_b   1.000
_cell.length_c   1.000
_cell.angle_alpha   90.00
_cell.angle_beta   90.00
_cell.angle_gamma   90.00
#
_symmetry.space_group_name_H-M   'P 1'
#
loop_
_entity.id
_entity.type
_entity.pdbx_description
1 polymer ?
#
loop_
_entity_poly.entity_id
_entity_poly.type
_entity_poly.pdbx_seq_one_letter_code
_entity_poly.pdbx_strand_id
1 'polypeptide(L)'
;MAKEINEKILISDVFNANSNYTFLIGAGVSMESPSNLPSAREMVKTIVELCAPEEYIESILSLKSLQYEILIENIKNILKIDPNVEFLDFFENDISPNLIHMFIASLVVNGKGRHHVITTNFDFLFERAVINLLKDHERDKILPIITKSDFSDYINYQDIYKQGKYPICKIHGSKKNIITNLDTSDSLVTDITSFGMNRAEGETFAIEPFKKPLVNSLMQGQTLVVLGYSGGDDFDITPMLRELHELKRIIWIEHSPLEKPLISKITKTRDLHIKNNSKSNTEQLLMELGDFIGYDIYLIRINTLYLIEAYLDDIFLNGNLKKNNHLKNPNTIDFKKWLETNMVYKNIANNIKYALAGLILSDLGEVEKGLSSYKKGLQLTPKSNQIETASFLNNIGSIYHAKGDYDNALKNYGEALKIGEQLGDLSEKAAQLNNIGMIYYAKGDYDNALKNYGEALKIDEQLGDLKNKARSLNNIGVIYKARGDYDTALKNYGEALKIAEQLGDLSGKATDLNNIGSIYHAKGDYDTALKNYGEALKIAEQLGDLNGKATDLNNIGSIYHAKGDYDTALKNYGEALKIAEQLGDLRGKATDLNNIGSIYKARGDYDNALKNYGEALKIAEQLGDLRGKAARLNNIGSIYHARGDYDNALKNYGEALKITEQLGDLSGKATDLNNIGSIYDAKGDYDTALKNYGEALKIDEQLVDLRGKATVLNNIGSIYHARGDYDTALKNYGEALKIDEQLGDLRGKATDLNNIGSIYDAKGDYDHALKNYGEALKITEQLVDLRGKATVLNNIGSIYHARGDYDNALKNYGEALKIAEQLGDLRGKAARLNNIGMIYKARGDYDNALKFLESSLEIFKKLKMPNEISQIQNNIRLLRE
;
A
#
# COMPACT_ATOMS: atom_id res chain seq x y z
N MET A 1 -13.06 -28.29 13.12
CA MET A 1 -14.12 -29.20 12.69
C MET A 1 -15.42 -28.43 12.67
N ALA A 2 -16.06 -28.28 11.51
CA ALA A 2 -17.49 -27.97 11.50
C ALA A 2 -18.19 -29.09 12.28
N LYS A 3 -19.10 -28.75 13.19
CA LYS A 3 -19.97 -29.76 13.78
C LYS A 3 -20.73 -30.39 12.61
N GLU A 4 -20.45 -31.65 12.28
CA GLU A 4 -21.39 -32.48 11.54
C GLU A 4 -22.67 -32.52 12.36
N ILE A 5 -23.60 -31.62 12.06
CA ILE A 5 -25.00 -31.86 12.36
C ILE A 5 -25.32 -33.07 11.49
N ASN A 6 -25.49 -34.21 12.14
CA ASN A 6 -25.74 -35.53 11.54
C ASN A 6 -27.17 -35.61 10.95
N GLU A 7 -27.61 -34.56 10.27
CA GLU A 7 -28.75 -34.60 9.34
C GLU A 7 -28.15 -34.75 7.94
N LYS A 8 -28.48 -35.86 7.28
CA LYS A 8 -28.04 -36.12 5.91
C LYS A 8 -28.78 -35.15 4.97
N ILE A 9 -28.20 -33.97 4.74
CA ILE A 9 -28.72 -32.97 3.81
C ILE A 9 -28.72 -33.58 2.40
N LEU A 10 -29.88 -33.58 1.73
CA LEU A 10 -30.05 -34.03 0.35
C LEU A 10 -30.01 -32.85 -0.61
N ILE A 11 -29.71 -33.10 -1.89
CA ILE A 11 -29.74 -32.06 -2.93
C ILE A 11 -31.11 -31.38 -3.02
N SER A 12 -32.20 -32.13 -2.81
CA SER A 12 -33.58 -31.62 -2.76
C SER A 12 -33.86 -30.66 -1.60
N ASP A 13 -33.06 -30.69 -0.55
CA ASP A 13 -33.18 -29.75 0.59
C ASP A 13 -32.50 -28.41 0.28
N VAL A 14 -31.55 -28.43 -0.66
CA VAL A 14 -30.76 -27.28 -1.08
C VAL A 14 -31.36 -26.59 -2.31
N PHE A 15 -31.85 -27.37 -3.28
CA PHE A 15 -32.46 -26.89 -4.53
C PHE A 15 -33.96 -27.13 -4.60
N ASN A 16 -34.72 -26.13 -5.04
CA ASN A 16 -36.18 -26.15 -5.15
C ASN A 16 -36.63 -25.50 -6.47
N ALA A 17 -37.45 -26.23 -7.24
CA ALA A 17 -37.95 -25.81 -8.54
C ALA A 17 -38.82 -24.52 -8.53
N ASN A 18 -39.33 -24.09 -7.38
CA ASN A 18 -40.13 -22.87 -7.23
C ASN A 18 -39.31 -21.65 -6.73
N SER A 19 -38.00 -21.81 -6.55
CA SER A 19 -37.11 -20.71 -6.15
C SER A 19 -36.45 -20.07 -7.37
N ASN A 20 -36.19 -18.77 -7.27
CA ASN A 20 -35.39 -18.05 -8.24
C ASN A 20 -33.90 -18.16 -7.87
N TYR A 21 -33.03 -18.21 -8.89
CA TYR A 21 -31.60 -18.43 -8.73
C TYR A 21 -30.80 -17.42 -9.56
N THR A 22 -29.71 -16.93 -8.98
CA THR A 22 -28.67 -16.21 -9.72
C THR A 22 -27.45 -17.12 -9.81
N PHE A 23 -27.01 -17.43 -11.03
CA PHE A 23 -25.81 -18.20 -11.27
C PHE A 23 -24.64 -17.26 -11.48
N LEU A 24 -23.65 -17.34 -10.59
CA LEU A 24 -22.36 -16.70 -10.73
C LEU A 24 -21.36 -17.74 -11.23
N ILE A 25 -20.86 -17.54 -12.45
CA ILE A 25 -20.21 -18.58 -13.24
C ILE A 25 -18.79 -18.16 -13.62
N GLY A 26 -17.83 -18.95 -13.18
CA GLY A 26 -16.41 -18.80 -13.50
C GLY A 26 -15.95 -19.71 -14.64
N ALA A 27 -14.69 -19.49 -15.06
CA ALA A 27 -14.11 -20.10 -16.25
C ALA A 27 -14.04 -21.63 -16.19
N GLY A 28 -14.01 -22.23 -14.98
CA GLY A 28 -13.96 -23.68 -14.80
C GLY A 28 -15.17 -24.42 -15.40
N VAL A 29 -16.30 -23.74 -15.60
CA VAL A 29 -17.47 -24.34 -16.28
C VAL A 29 -17.19 -24.65 -17.75
N SER A 30 -16.25 -23.95 -18.37
CA SER A 30 -15.95 -24.08 -19.80
C SER A 30 -14.90 -25.15 -20.15
N MET A 31 -14.28 -25.75 -19.14
CA MET A 31 -13.22 -26.75 -19.34
C MET A 31 -13.76 -28.12 -19.79
N GLU A 32 -15.02 -28.42 -19.47
CA GLU A 32 -15.61 -29.72 -19.79
C GLU A 32 -15.96 -29.86 -21.28
N SER A 33 -15.81 -31.07 -21.79
CA SER A 33 -16.17 -31.42 -23.17
C SER A 33 -17.66 -31.19 -23.46
N PRO A 34 -18.05 -30.77 -24.68
CA PRO A 34 -17.21 -30.47 -25.86
C PRO A 34 -16.56 -29.08 -25.87
N SER A 35 -16.75 -28.22 -24.87
CA SER A 35 -16.22 -26.86 -24.87
C SER A 35 -14.69 -26.81 -24.79
N ASN A 36 -14.09 -27.59 -23.88
CA ASN A 36 -12.64 -27.74 -23.70
C ASN A 36 -11.85 -26.41 -23.74
N LEU A 37 -12.38 -25.34 -23.12
CA LEU A 37 -11.63 -24.10 -22.98
C LEU A 37 -10.50 -24.27 -21.97
N PRO A 38 -9.32 -23.64 -22.20
CA PRO A 38 -8.20 -23.73 -21.29
C PRO A 38 -8.52 -23.03 -19.96
N SER A 39 -7.98 -23.56 -18.88
CA SER A 39 -7.99 -22.85 -17.58
C SER A 39 -7.08 -21.63 -17.62
N ALA A 40 -7.24 -20.67 -16.69
CA ALA A 40 -6.34 -19.52 -16.57
C ALA A 40 -4.88 -19.96 -16.35
N ARG A 41 -4.66 -20.97 -15.50
CA ARG A 41 -3.32 -21.57 -15.28
C ARG A 41 -2.73 -22.19 -16.54
N GLU A 42 -3.54 -22.85 -17.35
CA GLU A 42 -3.11 -23.43 -18.62
C GLU A 42 -2.79 -22.34 -19.66
N MET A 43 -3.56 -21.25 -19.67
CA MET A 43 -3.26 -20.09 -20.49
C MET A 43 -1.92 -19.47 -20.08
N VAL A 44 -1.71 -19.19 -18.78
CA VAL A 44 -0.46 -18.67 -18.23
C VAL A 44 0.72 -19.54 -18.64
N LYS A 45 0.60 -20.85 -18.40
CA LYS A 45 1.64 -21.82 -18.77
C LYS A 45 1.96 -21.78 -20.25
N THR A 46 0.95 -21.86 -21.11
CA THR A 46 1.12 -21.91 -22.56
C THR A 46 1.75 -20.63 -23.09
N ILE A 47 1.29 -19.48 -22.61
CA ILE A 47 1.81 -18.18 -23.02
C ILE A 47 3.26 -17.99 -22.56
N VAL A 48 3.60 -18.36 -21.32
CA VAL A 48 4.99 -18.33 -20.82
C VAL A 48 5.89 -19.26 -21.63
N GLU A 49 5.45 -20.49 -21.93
CA GLU A 49 6.21 -21.43 -22.77
C GLU A 49 6.54 -20.87 -24.16
N LEU A 50 5.63 -20.06 -24.73
CA LEU A 50 5.83 -19.45 -26.04
C LEU A 50 6.64 -18.15 -25.99
N CYS A 51 6.42 -17.33 -24.95
CA CYS A 51 6.89 -15.95 -24.88
C CYS A 51 8.15 -15.77 -24.01
N ALA A 52 8.55 -16.76 -23.21
CA ALA A 52 9.77 -16.70 -22.42
C ALA A 52 10.89 -17.58 -23.01
N PRO A 53 12.18 -17.30 -22.71
CA PRO A 53 13.29 -18.17 -23.07
C PRO A 53 13.24 -19.48 -22.26
N GLU A 54 13.63 -20.61 -22.87
CA GLU A 54 13.55 -21.95 -22.24
C GLU A 54 14.17 -22.02 -20.85
N GLU A 55 15.31 -21.37 -20.65
CA GLU A 55 16.06 -21.35 -19.39
C GLU A 55 15.35 -20.62 -18.23
N TYR A 56 14.33 -19.80 -18.51
CA TYR A 56 13.57 -19.04 -17.51
C TYR A 56 12.15 -19.57 -17.28
N ILE A 57 11.62 -20.45 -18.14
CA ILE A 57 10.24 -20.96 -18.05
C ILE A 57 9.96 -21.57 -16.67
N GLU A 58 10.82 -22.49 -16.21
CA GLU A 58 10.64 -23.15 -14.92
C GLU A 58 10.72 -22.17 -13.74
N SER A 59 11.64 -21.20 -13.82
CA SER A 59 11.77 -20.15 -12.79
C SER A 59 10.52 -19.27 -12.74
N ILE A 60 9.95 -18.91 -13.89
CA ILE A 60 8.73 -18.08 -13.97
C ILE A 60 7.53 -18.87 -13.45
N LEU A 61 7.31 -20.09 -13.93
CA LEU A 61 6.14 -20.91 -13.56
C LEU A 61 6.17 -21.43 -12.11
N SER A 62 7.32 -21.37 -11.43
CA SER A 62 7.42 -21.72 -10.01
C SER A 62 7.14 -20.55 -9.07
N LEU A 63 6.97 -19.33 -9.58
CA LEU A 63 6.57 -18.16 -8.80
C LEU A 63 5.12 -18.33 -8.34
N LYS A 64 4.91 -18.44 -7.03
CA LYS A 64 3.58 -18.60 -6.44
C LYS A 64 2.66 -17.40 -6.70
N SER A 65 3.26 -16.24 -6.91
CA SER A 65 2.62 -14.97 -7.16
C SER A 65 2.33 -14.68 -8.61
N LEU A 66 2.81 -15.50 -9.55
CA LEU A 66 2.49 -15.33 -10.95
C LEU A 66 1.03 -15.69 -11.21
N GLN A 67 0.18 -14.67 -11.17
CA GLN A 67 -1.23 -14.75 -11.53
C GLN A 67 -1.42 -14.42 -13.02
N TYR A 68 -2.60 -14.76 -13.54
CA TYR A 68 -2.94 -14.54 -14.95
C TYR A 68 -2.88 -13.05 -15.30
N GLU A 69 -3.38 -12.21 -14.41
CA GLU A 69 -3.48 -10.75 -14.51
C GLU A 69 -2.10 -10.11 -14.67
N ILE A 70 -1.17 -10.51 -13.81
CA ILE A 70 0.23 -10.05 -13.84
C ILE A 70 0.88 -10.44 -15.17
N LEU A 71 0.61 -11.63 -15.69
CA LEU A 71 1.14 -12.03 -16.99
C LEU A 71 0.55 -11.18 -18.13
N ILE A 72 -0.76 -10.95 -18.14
CA ILE A 72 -1.41 -10.17 -19.20
C ILE A 72 -0.93 -8.72 -19.20
N GLU A 73 -0.77 -8.12 -18.02
CA GLU A 73 -0.20 -6.78 -17.90
C GLU A 73 1.23 -6.73 -18.46
N ASN A 74 2.08 -7.69 -18.07
CA ASN A 74 3.47 -7.75 -18.55
C ASN A 74 3.56 -7.93 -20.06
N ILE A 75 2.66 -8.73 -20.65
CA ILE A 75 2.56 -8.90 -22.10
C ILE A 75 2.13 -7.60 -22.76
N LYS A 76 1.16 -6.88 -22.19
CA LYS A 76 0.70 -5.60 -22.73
C LYS A 76 1.79 -4.52 -22.64
N ASN A 77 2.54 -4.49 -21.54
CA ASN A 77 3.64 -3.55 -21.32
C ASN A 77 4.76 -3.74 -22.36
N ILE A 78 4.87 -4.94 -22.93
CA ILE A 78 5.76 -5.21 -24.05
C ILE A 78 4.94 -5.21 -25.34
N LEU A 79 4.75 -4.02 -25.91
CA LEU A 79 3.96 -3.75 -27.14
C LEU A 79 4.30 -4.63 -28.36
N LYS A 80 5.41 -5.37 -28.32
CA LYS A 80 5.88 -6.29 -29.38
C LYS A 80 5.51 -7.74 -29.16
N ILE A 81 4.84 -8.08 -28.04
CA ILE A 81 4.37 -9.44 -27.75
C ILE A 81 2.93 -9.58 -28.19
N ASP A 82 1.98 -8.89 -27.57
CA ASP A 82 0.58 -8.93 -27.98
C ASP A 82 -0.15 -7.63 -27.57
N PRO A 83 0.03 -6.54 -28.34
CA PRO A 83 -0.51 -5.22 -27.96
C PRO A 83 -2.04 -5.16 -28.01
N ASN A 84 -2.67 -6.04 -28.80
CA ASN A 84 -4.12 -6.09 -28.99
C ASN A 84 -4.78 -7.21 -28.19
N VAL A 85 -3.99 -7.97 -27.41
CA VAL A 85 -4.48 -9.08 -26.60
C VAL A 85 -5.18 -10.14 -27.50
N GLU A 86 -4.61 -10.38 -28.69
CA GLU A 86 -5.11 -11.30 -29.72
C GLU A 86 -5.30 -12.73 -29.23
N PHE A 87 -4.63 -13.17 -28.16
CA PHE A 87 -4.92 -14.51 -27.61
C PHE A 87 -6.38 -14.68 -27.18
N LEU A 88 -7.09 -13.58 -26.88
CA LEU A 88 -8.52 -13.61 -26.55
C LEU A 88 -9.39 -13.93 -27.76
N ASP A 89 -8.89 -13.76 -28.98
CA ASP A 89 -9.60 -14.11 -30.22
C ASP A 89 -9.87 -15.61 -30.30
N PHE A 90 -9.10 -16.40 -29.55
CA PHE A 90 -9.38 -17.81 -29.36
C PHE A 90 -10.82 -18.07 -28.90
N PHE A 91 -11.35 -17.23 -28.02
CA PHE A 91 -12.69 -17.37 -27.46
C PHE A 91 -13.80 -17.03 -28.47
N GLU A 92 -13.48 -16.39 -29.60
CA GLU A 92 -14.42 -16.14 -30.70
C GLU A 92 -14.67 -17.34 -31.61
N ASN A 93 -13.77 -18.33 -31.60
CA ASN A 93 -13.90 -19.53 -32.43
C ASN A 93 -15.24 -20.23 -32.19
N ASP A 94 -15.73 -21.00 -33.19
CA ASP A 94 -16.99 -21.74 -33.11
C ASP A 94 -16.86 -22.98 -32.18
N ILE A 95 -16.89 -22.69 -30.89
CA ILE A 95 -16.77 -23.62 -29.77
C ILE A 95 -18.17 -23.94 -29.25
N SER A 96 -18.46 -25.23 -29.13
CA SER A 96 -19.77 -25.70 -28.71
C SER A 96 -19.94 -25.62 -27.19
N PRO A 97 -21.11 -25.17 -26.70
CA PRO A 97 -21.42 -25.19 -25.28
C PRO A 97 -21.52 -26.63 -24.75
N ASN A 98 -21.01 -26.86 -23.54
CA ASN A 98 -21.17 -28.12 -22.85
C ASN A 98 -22.50 -28.24 -22.08
N LEU A 99 -22.68 -29.38 -21.41
CA LEU A 99 -23.93 -29.66 -20.69
C LEU A 99 -24.26 -28.63 -19.61
N ILE A 100 -23.25 -28.08 -18.93
CA ILE A 100 -23.46 -27.07 -17.88
C ILE A 100 -24.07 -25.80 -18.47
N HIS A 101 -23.53 -25.32 -19.58
CA HIS A 101 -24.07 -24.18 -20.32
C HIS A 101 -25.50 -24.45 -20.79
N MET A 102 -25.74 -25.61 -21.38
CA MET A 102 -27.06 -26.00 -21.88
C MET A 102 -28.10 -26.11 -20.76
N PHE A 103 -27.71 -26.61 -19.58
CA PHE A 103 -28.57 -26.68 -18.41
C PHE A 103 -28.98 -25.29 -17.92
N ILE A 104 -28.00 -24.40 -17.71
CA ILE A 104 -28.27 -23.05 -17.22
C ILE A 104 -29.08 -22.25 -18.24
N ALA A 105 -28.75 -22.35 -19.53
CA ALA A 105 -29.53 -21.74 -20.60
C ALA A 105 -30.98 -22.27 -20.62
N SER A 106 -31.17 -23.57 -20.42
CA SER A 106 -32.51 -24.18 -20.33
C SER A 106 -33.29 -23.68 -19.12
N LEU A 107 -32.64 -23.42 -17.98
CA LEU A 107 -33.30 -22.80 -16.83
C LEU A 107 -33.73 -21.36 -17.14
N VAL A 108 -32.87 -20.57 -17.76
CA VAL A 108 -33.19 -19.17 -18.09
C VAL A 108 -34.35 -19.07 -19.07
N VAL A 109 -34.38 -19.95 -20.08
CA VAL A 109 -35.39 -19.92 -21.15
C VAL A 109 -36.68 -20.65 -20.77
N ASN A 110 -36.59 -21.83 -20.16
CA ASN A 110 -37.71 -22.75 -19.94
C ASN A 110 -38.04 -22.99 -18.45
N GLY A 111 -37.23 -22.47 -17.53
CA GLY A 111 -37.38 -22.72 -16.09
C GLY A 111 -38.61 -22.05 -15.48
N LYS A 112 -39.08 -22.62 -14.35
CA LYS A 112 -40.14 -22.02 -13.54
C LYS A 112 -39.54 -20.96 -12.63
N GLY A 113 -39.65 -19.69 -13.04
CA GLY A 113 -39.16 -18.56 -12.24
C GLY A 113 -38.36 -17.58 -13.08
N ARG A 114 -37.63 -16.69 -12.41
CA ARG A 114 -36.69 -15.76 -13.06
C ARG A 114 -35.29 -16.11 -12.61
N HIS A 115 -34.54 -16.77 -13.48
CA HIS A 115 -33.14 -17.13 -13.24
C HIS A 115 -32.22 -16.15 -13.96
N HIS A 116 -31.12 -15.81 -13.31
CA HIS A 116 -30.15 -14.81 -13.80
C HIS A 116 -28.78 -15.46 -14.03
N VAL A 117 -28.05 -14.99 -15.04
CA VAL A 117 -26.67 -15.42 -15.32
C VAL A 117 -25.74 -14.23 -15.22
N ILE A 118 -24.74 -14.39 -14.37
CA ILE A 118 -23.62 -13.46 -14.20
C ILE A 118 -22.35 -14.28 -14.42
N THR A 119 -21.53 -13.90 -15.39
CA THR A 119 -20.30 -14.63 -15.71
C THR A 119 -19.08 -13.73 -15.70
N THR A 120 -17.97 -14.29 -15.25
CA THR A 120 -16.63 -13.70 -15.37
C THR A 120 -15.88 -14.23 -16.59
N ASN A 121 -16.51 -15.04 -17.45
CA ASN A 121 -15.84 -15.61 -18.61
C ASN A 121 -15.75 -14.59 -19.75
N PHE A 122 -14.68 -14.68 -20.53
CA PHE A 122 -14.48 -13.90 -21.76
C PHE A 122 -15.22 -14.50 -22.99
N ASP A 123 -15.71 -15.74 -22.85
CA ASP A 123 -16.29 -16.55 -23.92
C ASP A 123 -17.77 -16.22 -24.25
N PHE A 124 -18.33 -16.90 -25.25
CA PHE A 124 -19.72 -16.71 -25.74
C PHE A 124 -20.61 -17.94 -25.54
N LEU A 125 -20.21 -18.89 -24.70
CA LEU A 125 -20.83 -20.21 -24.63
C LEU A 125 -22.25 -20.16 -24.07
N PHE A 126 -22.54 -19.25 -23.14
CA PHE A 126 -23.91 -19.09 -22.60
C PHE A 126 -24.86 -18.52 -23.64
N GLU A 127 -24.46 -17.47 -24.35
CA GLU A 127 -25.28 -16.90 -25.42
C GLU A 127 -25.51 -17.94 -26.52
N ARG A 128 -24.48 -18.70 -26.91
CA ARG A 128 -24.61 -19.82 -27.87
C ARG A 128 -25.55 -20.90 -27.37
N ALA A 129 -25.48 -21.26 -26.10
CA ALA A 129 -26.39 -22.22 -25.49
C ALA A 129 -27.86 -21.74 -25.54
N VAL A 130 -28.10 -20.45 -25.27
CA VAL A 130 -29.44 -19.87 -25.39
C VAL A 130 -29.90 -19.79 -26.86
N ILE A 131 -29.01 -19.41 -27.78
CA ILE A 131 -29.30 -19.41 -29.24
C ILE A 131 -29.73 -20.80 -29.70
N ASN A 132 -29.07 -21.87 -29.23
CA ASN A 132 -29.42 -23.25 -29.59
C ASN A 132 -30.81 -23.69 -29.11
N LEU A 133 -31.38 -23.01 -28.11
CA LEU A 133 -32.71 -23.30 -27.56
C LEU A 133 -33.83 -22.47 -28.19
N LEU A 134 -33.50 -21.31 -28.77
CA LEU A 134 -34.46 -20.35 -29.31
C LEU A 134 -34.63 -20.52 -30.82
N LYS A 135 -35.82 -20.17 -31.33
CA LYS A 135 -36.03 -20.02 -32.77
C LYS A 135 -35.38 -18.73 -33.27
N ASP A 136 -35.07 -18.64 -34.56
CA ASP A 136 -34.36 -17.49 -35.15
C ASP A 136 -35.02 -16.14 -34.86
N HIS A 137 -36.35 -16.07 -34.89
CA HIS A 137 -37.11 -14.83 -34.61
C HIS A 137 -37.20 -14.46 -33.12
N GLU A 138 -36.68 -15.31 -32.22
CA GLU A 138 -36.69 -15.07 -30.77
C GLU A 138 -35.30 -14.69 -30.24
N ARG A 139 -34.28 -14.69 -31.10
CA ARG A 139 -32.89 -14.40 -30.70
C ARG A 139 -32.70 -12.97 -30.20
N ASP A 140 -33.55 -12.04 -30.61
CA ASP A 140 -33.57 -10.67 -30.09
C ASP A 140 -33.89 -10.63 -28.58
N LYS A 141 -34.49 -11.68 -28.02
CA LYS A 141 -34.76 -11.79 -26.59
C LYS A 141 -33.48 -11.94 -25.77
N ILE A 142 -32.35 -12.33 -26.36
CA ILE A 142 -31.08 -12.46 -25.64
C ILE A 142 -30.50 -11.05 -25.43
N LEU A 143 -30.17 -10.71 -24.18
CA LEU A 143 -29.57 -9.41 -23.83
C LEU A 143 -28.21 -9.61 -23.16
N PRO A 144 -27.10 -9.61 -23.94
CA PRO A 144 -25.76 -9.52 -23.38
C PRO A 144 -25.54 -8.12 -22.80
N ILE A 145 -25.14 -8.03 -21.53
CA ILE A 145 -24.83 -6.78 -20.83
C ILE A 145 -23.31 -6.74 -20.65
N ILE A 146 -22.65 -5.86 -21.40
CA ILE A 146 -21.19 -5.87 -21.55
C ILE A 146 -20.60 -4.47 -21.27
N THR A 147 -21.16 -3.45 -21.91
CA THR A 147 -20.59 -2.09 -21.92
C THR A 147 -21.09 -1.25 -20.74
N LYS A 148 -20.37 -0.17 -20.42
CA LYS A 148 -20.79 0.80 -19.39
C LYS A 148 -22.19 1.36 -19.62
N SER A 149 -22.58 1.60 -20.88
CA SER A 149 -23.96 2.01 -21.22
C SER A 149 -24.96 0.93 -20.86
N ASP A 150 -24.68 -0.34 -21.18
CA ASP A 150 -25.60 -1.45 -20.84
C ASP A 150 -25.84 -1.53 -19.33
N PHE A 151 -24.78 -1.42 -18.52
CA PHE A 151 -24.90 -1.43 -17.06
C PHE A 151 -25.63 -0.21 -16.50
N SER A 152 -25.55 0.94 -17.18
CA SER A 152 -26.20 2.19 -16.76
C SER A 152 -27.67 2.24 -17.18
N ASP A 153 -28.02 1.67 -18.34
CA ASP A 153 -29.37 1.67 -18.89
C ASP A 153 -30.27 0.68 -18.17
N TYR A 154 -29.69 -0.39 -17.61
CA TYR A 154 -30.41 -1.46 -16.94
C TYR A 154 -30.05 -1.58 -15.46
N ILE A 155 -30.28 -0.55 -14.65
CA ILE A 155 -30.00 -0.60 -13.20
C ILE A 155 -30.91 -1.60 -12.45
N ASN A 156 -32.16 -1.76 -12.91
CA ASN A 156 -33.15 -2.64 -12.28
C ASN A 156 -33.51 -3.83 -13.18
N TYR A 157 -33.21 -5.05 -12.72
CA TYR A 157 -33.47 -6.26 -13.51
C TYR A 157 -34.96 -6.45 -13.87
N GLN A 158 -35.88 -5.93 -13.05
CA GLN A 158 -37.31 -6.12 -13.31
C GLN A 158 -37.75 -5.49 -14.63
N ASP A 159 -37.10 -4.40 -15.04
CA ASP A 159 -37.42 -3.71 -16.28
C ASP A 159 -36.97 -4.51 -17.51
N ILE A 160 -35.86 -5.26 -17.39
CA ILE A 160 -35.39 -6.20 -18.41
C ILE A 160 -36.44 -7.30 -18.68
N TYR A 161 -36.99 -7.90 -17.61
CA TYR A 161 -37.99 -8.96 -17.75
C TYR A 161 -39.34 -8.46 -18.25
N LYS A 162 -39.73 -7.21 -17.95
CA LYS A 162 -40.94 -6.60 -18.54
C LYS A 162 -40.84 -6.50 -20.06
N GLN A 163 -39.62 -6.38 -20.59
CA GLN A 163 -39.34 -6.38 -22.03
C GLN A 163 -39.23 -7.80 -22.62
N GLY A 164 -39.39 -8.85 -21.82
CA GLY A 164 -39.30 -10.24 -22.27
C GLY A 164 -37.89 -10.68 -22.66
N LYS A 165 -36.85 -10.00 -22.14
CA LYS A 165 -35.44 -10.29 -22.44
C LYS A 165 -34.80 -11.23 -21.41
N TYR A 166 -33.79 -11.97 -21.85
CA TYR A 166 -32.94 -12.87 -21.06
C TYR A 166 -31.57 -12.21 -20.84
N PRO A 167 -31.31 -11.60 -19.67
CA PRO A 167 -30.04 -10.93 -19.40
C PRO A 167 -28.90 -11.92 -19.16
N ILE A 168 -27.77 -11.69 -19.82
CA ILE A 168 -26.50 -12.38 -19.58
C ILE A 168 -25.47 -11.31 -19.23
N CYS A 169 -25.14 -11.20 -17.94
CA CYS A 169 -24.26 -10.17 -17.42
C CYS A 169 -22.80 -10.62 -17.48
N LYS A 170 -21.95 -9.88 -18.21
CA LYS A 170 -20.51 -10.17 -18.32
C LYS A 170 -19.68 -9.21 -17.48
N ILE A 171 -19.19 -9.68 -16.34
CA ILE A 171 -18.44 -8.85 -15.39
C ILE A 171 -17.10 -8.37 -15.98
N HIS A 172 -16.39 -9.25 -16.70
CA HIS A 172 -15.12 -8.91 -17.35
C HIS A 172 -15.28 -8.59 -18.84
N GLY A 173 -16.52 -8.38 -19.29
CA GLY A 173 -16.82 -8.08 -20.68
C GLY A 173 -16.60 -9.23 -21.66
N SER A 174 -16.64 -8.90 -22.95
CA SER A 174 -16.27 -9.80 -24.07
C SER A 174 -15.90 -8.96 -25.29
N LYS A 175 -15.26 -9.55 -26.30
CA LYS A 175 -14.76 -8.82 -27.48
C LYS A 175 -15.88 -8.22 -28.34
N LYS A 176 -17.06 -8.86 -28.38
CA LYS A 176 -18.22 -8.35 -29.11
C LYS A 176 -19.53 -8.79 -28.46
N ASN A 177 -20.59 -8.08 -28.79
CA ASN A 177 -21.95 -8.55 -28.57
C ASN A 177 -22.35 -9.45 -29.74
N ILE A 178 -22.52 -10.76 -29.50
CA ILE A 178 -22.79 -11.72 -30.60
C ILE A 178 -24.19 -11.60 -31.20
N ILE A 179 -25.11 -10.87 -30.54
CA ILE A 179 -26.49 -10.68 -31.01
C ILE A 179 -26.57 -9.46 -31.92
N THR A 180 -25.94 -8.35 -31.54
CA THR A 180 -25.95 -7.10 -32.32
C THR A 180 -24.74 -6.96 -33.25
N ASN A 181 -23.72 -7.81 -33.07
CA ASN A 181 -22.42 -7.73 -33.71
C ASN A 181 -21.65 -6.42 -33.40
N LEU A 182 -22.00 -5.73 -32.32
CA LEU A 182 -21.29 -4.55 -31.84
C LEU A 182 -19.92 -4.98 -31.27
N ASP A 183 -18.86 -4.28 -31.67
CA ASP A 183 -17.53 -4.45 -31.07
C ASP A 183 -17.53 -3.88 -29.64
N THR A 184 -17.10 -4.69 -28.68
CA THR A 184 -17.01 -4.34 -27.26
C THR A 184 -15.61 -4.57 -26.70
N SER A 185 -14.61 -4.71 -27.58
CA SER A 185 -13.20 -4.94 -27.24
C SER A 185 -12.65 -3.88 -26.30
N ASP A 186 -13.02 -2.61 -26.48
CA ASP A 186 -12.58 -1.52 -25.61
C ASP A 186 -13.02 -1.72 -24.16
N SER A 187 -14.23 -2.24 -23.93
CA SER A 187 -14.73 -2.53 -22.58
C SER A 187 -13.95 -3.67 -21.95
N LEU A 188 -13.69 -4.73 -22.72
CA LEU A 188 -12.90 -5.88 -22.30
C LEU A 188 -11.44 -5.50 -22.00
N VAL A 189 -10.81 -4.71 -22.87
CA VAL A 189 -9.44 -4.21 -22.69
C VAL A 189 -9.39 -3.26 -21.50
N THR A 190 -10.37 -2.38 -21.32
CA THR A 190 -10.46 -1.50 -20.14
C THR A 190 -10.56 -2.34 -18.86
N ASP A 191 -11.43 -3.35 -18.84
CA ASP A 191 -11.53 -4.30 -17.72
C ASP A 191 -10.21 -5.01 -17.47
N ILE A 192 -9.57 -5.53 -18.52
CA ILE A 192 -8.28 -6.22 -18.44
C ILE A 192 -7.16 -5.32 -17.92
N THR A 193 -7.18 -4.06 -18.31
CA THR A 193 -6.11 -3.10 -17.97
C THR A 193 -6.30 -2.49 -16.59
N SER A 194 -7.55 -2.38 -16.15
CA SER A 194 -7.89 -2.11 -14.75
C SER A 194 -7.48 -3.27 -13.81
N PHE A 195 -7.22 -4.48 -14.35
CA PHE A 195 -6.63 -5.56 -13.56
C PHE A 195 -5.17 -5.28 -13.17
N GLY A 196 -4.44 -4.41 -13.89
CA GLY A 196 -2.99 -4.24 -13.70
C GLY A 196 -2.52 -2.86 -13.24
N MET A 197 -3.31 -1.78 -13.38
CA MET A 197 -2.84 -0.46 -12.96
C MET A 197 -2.61 -0.39 -11.43
N ASN A 198 -1.33 -0.30 -11.04
CA ASN A 198 -0.81 -0.15 -9.67
C ASN A 198 -1.07 -1.30 -8.70
N ARG A 199 -0.72 -2.54 -9.08
CA ARG A 199 -0.84 -3.69 -8.17
C ARG A 199 0.48 -4.18 -7.62
N ALA A 200 0.50 -4.42 -6.31
CA ALA A 200 1.48 -5.29 -5.66
C ALA A 200 0.92 -6.74 -5.56
N GLU A 201 1.79 -7.64 -5.14
CA GLU A 201 1.62 -9.09 -5.10
C GLU A 201 0.51 -9.56 -4.13
N GLY A 202 -0.77 -9.56 -4.56
CA GLY A 202 -1.90 -10.08 -3.75
C GLY A 202 -3.19 -9.27 -3.76
N GLU A 203 -3.31 -8.20 -4.55
CA GLU A 203 -4.57 -7.44 -4.62
C GLU A 203 -5.66 -8.19 -5.39
N THR A 204 -6.87 -8.20 -4.83
CA THR A 204 -8.04 -8.86 -5.42
C THR A 204 -8.93 -7.88 -6.16
N PHE A 205 -9.51 -8.32 -7.29
CA PHE A 205 -10.32 -7.49 -8.16
C PHE A 205 -11.62 -7.01 -7.48
N ALA A 206 -11.79 -5.69 -7.37
CA ALA A 206 -13.08 -5.09 -7.05
C ALA A 206 -13.85 -4.81 -8.34
N ILE A 207 -15.12 -5.25 -8.41
CA ILE A 207 -15.98 -4.94 -9.55
C ILE A 207 -16.14 -3.42 -9.71
N GLU A 208 -16.06 -2.93 -10.95
CA GLU A 208 -16.16 -1.50 -11.22
C GLU A 208 -17.44 -0.89 -10.63
N PRO A 209 -17.36 0.32 -10.01
CA PRO A 209 -18.48 0.90 -9.29
C PRO A 209 -19.78 1.03 -10.11
N PHE A 210 -19.68 1.25 -11.42
CA PHE A 210 -20.86 1.38 -12.28
C PHE A 210 -21.58 0.04 -12.55
N LYS A 211 -20.89 -1.11 -12.37
CA LYS A 211 -21.50 -2.44 -12.53
C LYS A 211 -22.26 -2.88 -11.28
N LYS A 212 -21.86 -2.38 -10.09
CA LYS A 212 -22.44 -2.74 -8.79
C LYS A 212 -23.97 -2.64 -8.71
N PRO A 213 -24.64 -1.56 -9.19
CA PRO A 213 -26.08 -1.41 -9.03
C PRO A 213 -26.89 -2.55 -9.65
N LEU A 214 -26.57 -2.91 -10.90
CA LEU A 214 -27.25 -4.00 -11.61
C LEU A 214 -26.90 -5.37 -11.01
N VAL A 215 -25.63 -5.63 -10.70
CA VAL A 215 -25.21 -6.90 -10.09
C VAL A 215 -25.91 -7.13 -8.75
N ASN A 216 -25.98 -6.10 -7.91
CA ASN A 216 -26.73 -6.15 -6.65
C ASN A 216 -28.22 -6.37 -6.90
N SER A 217 -28.80 -5.68 -7.89
CA SER A 217 -30.21 -5.85 -8.26
C SER A 217 -30.53 -7.29 -8.68
N LEU A 218 -29.67 -7.91 -9.49
CA LEU A 218 -29.81 -9.31 -9.93
C LEU A 218 -29.71 -10.30 -8.76
N MET A 219 -28.91 -9.99 -7.74
CA MET A 219 -28.69 -10.86 -6.59
C MET A 219 -29.73 -10.65 -5.47
N GLN A 220 -30.40 -9.50 -5.43
CA GLN A 220 -31.30 -9.13 -4.33
C GLN A 220 -32.45 -10.13 -4.12
N GLY A 221 -32.53 -10.72 -2.92
CA GLY A 221 -33.57 -11.67 -2.53
C GLY A 221 -33.47 -13.05 -3.19
N GLN A 222 -32.38 -13.32 -3.92
CA GLN A 222 -32.17 -14.54 -4.70
C GLN A 222 -31.34 -15.58 -3.95
N THR A 223 -31.38 -16.83 -4.42
CA THR A 223 -30.37 -17.84 -4.06
C THR A 223 -29.21 -17.75 -5.04
N LEU A 224 -28.02 -17.42 -4.54
CA LEU A 224 -26.81 -17.34 -5.35
C LEU A 224 -26.20 -18.74 -5.49
N VAL A 225 -25.94 -19.18 -6.71
CA VAL A 225 -25.24 -20.43 -7.02
C VAL A 225 -23.91 -20.08 -7.65
N VAL A 226 -22.81 -20.46 -7.00
CA VAL A 226 -21.45 -20.23 -7.49
C VAL A 226 -20.90 -21.54 -8.05
N LEU A 227 -20.44 -21.52 -9.31
CA LEU A 227 -19.86 -22.68 -9.98
C LEU A 227 -18.69 -22.29 -10.89
N GLY A 228 -17.73 -23.21 -11.07
CA GLY A 228 -16.56 -22.97 -11.92
C GLY A 228 -15.50 -22.06 -11.30
N TYR A 229 -15.53 -21.85 -9.98
CA TYR A 229 -14.53 -21.08 -9.24
C TYR A 229 -13.65 -21.98 -8.39
N SER A 230 -12.33 -21.75 -8.48
CA SER A 230 -11.36 -22.26 -7.53
C SER A 230 -11.28 -21.22 -6.41
N GLY A 231 -11.68 -21.54 -5.17
CA GLY A 231 -11.70 -20.58 -4.06
C GLY A 231 -10.31 -20.06 -3.62
N GLY A 232 -9.28 -20.19 -4.46
CA GLY A 232 -7.90 -19.79 -4.20
C GLY A 232 -7.18 -19.05 -5.34
N ASP A 233 -7.76 -18.93 -6.54
CA ASP A 233 -7.52 -17.85 -7.53
C ASP A 233 -8.21 -18.18 -8.86
N ASP A 234 -8.70 -17.11 -9.52
CA ASP A 234 -8.88 -16.87 -10.97
C ASP A 234 -9.86 -15.66 -11.14
N PHE A 235 -9.54 -14.47 -10.63
CA PHE A 235 -10.38 -13.25 -10.54
C PHE A 235 -11.39 -13.18 -9.37
N ASP A 236 -10.88 -12.80 -8.20
CA ASP A 236 -11.55 -12.89 -6.90
C ASP A 236 -12.84 -12.04 -6.74
N ILE A 237 -13.98 -12.72 -6.80
CA ILE A 237 -15.32 -12.20 -6.51
C ILE A 237 -15.58 -11.94 -5.01
N THR A 238 -14.62 -12.26 -4.13
CA THR A 238 -14.79 -12.16 -2.68
C THR A 238 -15.15 -10.75 -2.20
N PRO A 239 -14.50 -9.66 -2.66
CA PRO A 239 -14.90 -8.31 -2.25
C PRO A 239 -16.36 -8.02 -2.63
N MET A 240 -16.78 -8.43 -3.84
CA MET A 240 -18.17 -8.31 -4.28
C MET A 240 -19.11 -9.11 -3.36
N LEU A 241 -18.79 -10.36 -3.02
CA LEU A 241 -19.61 -11.17 -2.11
C LEU A 241 -19.68 -10.62 -0.67
N ARG A 242 -18.63 -9.93 -0.20
CA ARG A 242 -18.58 -9.31 1.14
C ARG A 242 -19.51 -8.10 1.27
N GLU A 243 -19.77 -7.39 0.17
CA GLU A 243 -20.65 -6.22 0.14
C GLU A 243 -22.15 -6.57 0.00
N LEU A 244 -22.50 -7.85 -0.18
CA LEU A 244 -23.89 -8.29 -0.40
C LEU A 244 -24.65 -8.48 0.93
N HIS A 245 -25.67 -7.66 1.18
CA HIS A 245 -26.42 -7.71 2.43
C HIS A 245 -27.83 -8.35 2.32
N GLU A 246 -28.29 -8.69 1.12
CA GLU A 246 -29.69 -9.09 0.87
C GLU A 246 -29.86 -10.40 0.07
N LEU A 247 -28.93 -11.35 0.18
CA LEU A 247 -29.10 -12.69 -0.39
C LEU A 247 -29.99 -13.57 0.49
N LYS A 248 -30.74 -14.49 -0.12
CA LYS A 248 -31.49 -15.52 0.61
C LYS A 248 -30.58 -16.64 1.10
N ARG A 249 -29.65 -17.08 0.25
CA ARG A 249 -28.76 -18.23 0.46
C ARG A 249 -27.62 -18.21 -0.56
N ILE A 250 -26.45 -18.74 -0.17
CA ILE A 250 -25.36 -19.06 -1.10
C ILE A 250 -25.21 -20.59 -1.21
N ILE A 251 -25.09 -21.09 -2.43
CA ILE A 251 -24.75 -22.48 -2.76
C ILE A 251 -23.46 -22.46 -3.56
N TRP A 252 -22.37 -22.90 -2.97
CA TRP A 252 -21.08 -23.03 -3.63
C TRP A 252 -20.88 -24.46 -4.11
N ILE A 253 -20.69 -24.64 -5.42
CA ILE A 253 -20.41 -25.93 -6.04
C ILE A 253 -18.90 -26.00 -6.32
N GLU A 254 -18.21 -26.81 -5.53
CA GLU A 254 -16.79 -27.10 -5.75
C GLU A 254 -16.68 -28.40 -6.56
N HIS A 255 -16.14 -28.28 -7.78
CA HIS A 255 -15.95 -29.43 -8.64
C HIS A 255 -15.00 -30.43 -7.98
N SER A 256 -15.41 -31.70 -7.95
CA SER A 256 -14.65 -32.80 -7.34
C SER A 256 -14.90 -34.09 -8.12
N PRO A 257 -13.99 -35.07 -8.16
CA PRO A 257 -14.22 -36.36 -8.84
C PRO A 257 -15.26 -37.26 -8.14
N LEU A 258 -16.06 -36.72 -7.21
CA LEU A 258 -17.05 -37.47 -6.46
C LEU A 258 -18.34 -37.62 -7.28
N GLU A 259 -18.88 -38.84 -7.31
CA GLU A 259 -20.20 -39.13 -7.90
C GLU A 259 -21.33 -38.93 -6.89
N LYS A 260 -21.04 -38.99 -5.59
CA LYS A 260 -22.03 -38.71 -4.54
C LYS A 260 -21.78 -37.32 -3.95
N PRO A 261 -22.81 -36.47 -3.80
CA PRO A 261 -22.64 -35.13 -3.26
C PRO A 261 -22.21 -35.19 -1.81
N LEU A 262 -21.13 -34.50 -1.48
CA LEU A 262 -20.78 -34.14 -0.11
C LEU A 262 -21.29 -32.72 0.16
N ILE A 263 -22.32 -32.58 0.98
CA ILE A 263 -22.98 -31.29 1.27
C ILE A 263 -22.64 -30.87 2.70
N SER A 264 -22.16 -29.65 2.85
CA SER A 264 -21.84 -29.04 4.15
C SER A 264 -22.57 -27.71 4.29
N LYS A 265 -23.26 -27.50 5.42
CA LYS A 265 -23.79 -26.19 5.80
C LYS A 265 -22.74 -25.46 6.64
N ILE A 266 -22.34 -24.26 6.21
CA ILE A 266 -21.37 -23.43 6.91
C ILE A 266 -22.09 -22.63 8.00
N THR A 267 -21.59 -22.68 9.24
CA THR A 267 -22.16 -21.98 10.41
C THR A 267 -21.17 -20.95 10.97
N LYS A 268 -21.68 -19.90 11.63
CA LYS A 268 -20.89 -18.80 12.24
C LYS A 268 -19.83 -19.32 13.22
N THR A 269 -18.64 -18.75 13.19
CA THR A 269 -17.45 -19.21 13.96
C THR A 269 -17.43 -18.88 15.45
N ARG A 270 -18.54 -18.44 16.08
CA ARG A 270 -18.54 -18.06 17.51
C ARG A 270 -18.12 -19.17 18.49
N ASP A 271 -17.96 -20.42 18.05
CA ASP A 271 -17.63 -21.55 18.93
C ASP A 271 -16.25 -22.21 18.74
N LEU A 272 -15.35 -21.78 17.83
CA LEU A 272 -14.06 -22.48 17.68
C LEU A 272 -12.86 -21.59 17.34
N HIS A 273 -12.15 -21.11 18.38
CA HIS A 273 -10.74 -20.71 18.29
C HIS A 273 -9.85 -21.95 18.08
N ILE A 274 -9.74 -22.43 16.84
CA ILE A 274 -8.66 -23.34 16.43
C ILE A 274 -8.13 -22.90 15.06
N LYS A 275 -6.93 -22.31 15.04
CA LYS A 275 -6.08 -22.20 13.85
C LYS A 275 -5.67 -23.62 13.44
N ASN A 276 -6.35 -24.22 12.48
CA ASN A 276 -5.92 -25.47 11.83
C ASN A 276 -5.54 -25.19 10.38
N ASN A 277 -4.26 -25.40 10.04
CA ASN A 277 -3.66 -25.32 8.70
C ASN A 277 -4.13 -26.43 7.72
N SER A 278 -5.34 -26.97 7.89
CA SER A 278 -5.83 -28.14 7.11
C SER A 278 -7.13 -27.88 6.34
N LYS A 279 -7.61 -26.64 6.25
CA LYS A 279 -8.84 -26.28 5.53
C LYS A 279 -8.52 -25.81 4.11
N SER A 280 -9.43 -26.03 3.15
CA SER A 280 -9.24 -25.50 1.79
C SER A 280 -9.50 -23.98 1.74
N ASN A 281 -8.92 -23.28 0.75
CA ASN A 281 -9.11 -21.83 0.58
C ASN A 281 -10.62 -21.48 0.43
N THR A 282 -11.38 -22.30 -0.30
CA THR A 282 -12.85 -22.18 -0.43
C THR A 282 -13.56 -22.24 0.92
N GLU A 283 -13.19 -23.16 1.80
CA GLU A 283 -13.81 -23.28 3.13
C GLU A 283 -13.52 -22.08 4.00
N GLN A 284 -12.30 -21.56 3.94
CA GLN A 284 -11.92 -20.36 4.66
C GLN A 284 -12.73 -19.15 4.19
N LEU A 285 -12.81 -18.95 2.87
CA LEU A 285 -13.62 -17.89 2.25
C LEU A 285 -15.10 -17.98 2.69
N LEU A 286 -15.71 -19.16 2.59
CA LEU A 286 -17.12 -19.33 2.95
C LEU A 286 -17.38 -19.14 4.44
N MET A 287 -16.42 -19.48 5.31
CA MET A 287 -16.51 -19.19 6.74
C MET A 287 -16.44 -17.69 7.02
N GLU A 288 -15.51 -16.99 6.38
CA GLU A 288 -15.42 -15.52 6.48
C GLU A 288 -16.73 -14.87 6.05
N LEU A 289 -17.27 -15.24 4.88
CA LEU A 289 -18.56 -14.74 4.40
C LEU A 289 -19.71 -15.06 5.38
N GLY A 290 -19.68 -16.24 6.02
CA GLY A 290 -20.65 -16.64 7.02
C GLY A 290 -20.61 -15.79 8.30
N ASP A 291 -19.44 -15.26 8.67
CA ASP A 291 -19.27 -14.45 9.88
C ASP A 291 -19.80 -13.02 9.70
N PHE A 292 -19.69 -12.48 8.49
CA PHE A 292 -20.18 -11.14 8.18
C PHE A 292 -21.69 -11.08 7.93
N ILE A 293 -22.35 -12.18 7.55
CA ILE A 293 -23.67 -12.10 6.89
C ILE A 293 -24.70 -13.08 7.49
N GLY A 294 -26.00 -12.77 7.32
CA GLY A 294 -27.13 -13.39 8.03
C GLY A 294 -27.84 -14.54 7.30
N TYR A 295 -27.32 -15.03 6.18
CA TYR A 295 -27.98 -16.04 5.34
C TYR A 295 -27.29 -17.41 5.36
N ASP A 296 -27.99 -18.44 4.89
CA ASP A 296 -27.47 -19.80 4.82
C ASP A 296 -26.40 -19.95 3.72
N ILE A 297 -25.30 -20.62 4.03
CA ILE A 297 -24.23 -20.96 3.06
C ILE A 297 -24.07 -22.47 3.01
N TYR A 298 -24.16 -23.04 1.80
CA TYR A 298 -23.96 -24.46 1.53
C TYR A 298 -22.75 -24.65 0.61
N LEU A 299 -21.88 -25.59 0.95
CA LEU A 299 -20.79 -26.07 0.10
C LEU A 299 -21.13 -27.48 -0.38
N ILE A 300 -21.15 -27.69 -1.69
CA ILE A 300 -21.41 -28.98 -2.33
C ILE A 300 -20.16 -29.39 -3.11
N ARG A 301 -19.59 -30.55 -2.76
CA ARG A 301 -18.48 -31.16 -3.49
C ARG A 301 -18.98 -32.35 -4.30
N ILE A 302 -18.88 -32.24 -5.61
CA ILE A 302 -19.36 -33.24 -6.56
C ILE A 302 -18.81 -32.92 -7.96
N ASN A 303 -18.78 -33.91 -8.84
CA ASN A 303 -18.56 -33.65 -10.25
C ASN A 303 -19.74 -32.83 -10.79
N THR A 304 -19.47 -31.63 -11.32
CA THR A 304 -20.53 -30.67 -11.70
C THR A 304 -21.44 -31.20 -12.80
N LEU A 305 -20.89 -31.95 -13.78
CA LEU A 305 -21.70 -32.58 -14.82
C LEU A 305 -22.63 -33.62 -14.21
N TYR A 306 -22.10 -34.49 -13.35
CA TYR A 306 -22.89 -35.51 -12.67
C TYR A 306 -23.96 -34.91 -11.76
N LEU A 307 -23.69 -33.78 -11.09
CA LEU A 307 -24.70 -33.06 -10.32
C LEU A 307 -25.88 -32.64 -11.19
N ILE A 308 -25.59 -32.09 -12.38
CA ILE A 308 -26.60 -31.64 -13.33
C ILE A 308 -27.39 -32.82 -13.86
N GLU A 309 -26.71 -33.84 -14.37
CA GLU A 309 -27.36 -35.03 -14.92
C GLU A 309 -28.16 -35.76 -13.85
N ALA A 310 -27.52 -36.22 -12.78
CA ALA A 310 -28.16 -37.12 -11.84
C ALA A 310 -29.21 -36.46 -10.94
N TYR A 311 -29.17 -35.14 -10.75
CA TYR A 311 -30.06 -34.47 -9.79
C TYR A 311 -30.78 -33.24 -10.37
N LEU A 312 -30.05 -32.25 -10.91
CA LEU A 312 -30.67 -30.97 -11.22
C LEU A 312 -31.58 -30.99 -12.46
N ASP A 313 -31.27 -31.80 -13.47
CA ASP A 313 -32.13 -31.98 -14.66
C ASP A 313 -33.52 -32.52 -14.25
N ASP A 314 -33.56 -33.48 -13.33
CA ASP A 314 -34.82 -34.06 -12.85
C ASP A 314 -35.61 -33.05 -11.99
N ILE A 315 -34.92 -32.28 -11.14
CA ILE A 315 -35.55 -31.27 -10.26
C ILE A 315 -36.17 -30.12 -11.05
N PHE A 316 -35.45 -29.59 -12.05
CA PHE A 316 -35.86 -28.35 -12.72
C PHE A 316 -36.47 -28.55 -14.10
N LEU A 317 -36.06 -29.59 -14.82
CA LEU A 317 -36.35 -29.75 -16.26
C LEU A 317 -37.02 -31.10 -16.59
N ASN A 318 -37.40 -31.88 -15.58
CA ASN A 318 -38.07 -33.19 -15.70
C ASN A 318 -37.27 -34.22 -16.53
N GLY A 319 -35.93 -34.17 -16.47
CA GLY A 319 -35.07 -35.16 -17.15
C GLY A 319 -34.99 -34.97 -18.68
N ASN A 320 -35.25 -33.76 -19.17
CA ASN A 320 -35.30 -33.47 -20.61
C ASN A 320 -33.91 -33.28 -21.22
N LEU A 321 -32.91 -32.84 -20.45
CA LEU A 321 -31.54 -32.71 -20.97
C LEU A 321 -30.92 -34.07 -21.27
N LYS A 322 -31.09 -35.06 -20.39
CA LYS A 322 -30.62 -36.45 -20.58
C LYS A 322 -31.04 -37.08 -21.91
N LYS A 323 -32.22 -36.69 -22.43
CA LYS A 323 -32.82 -37.27 -23.65
C LYS A 323 -32.26 -36.65 -24.94
N ASN A 324 -31.76 -35.42 -24.88
CA ASN A 324 -31.29 -34.64 -26.03
C ASN A 324 -29.76 -34.58 -26.04
N ASN A 325 -29.09 -35.73 -26.20
CA ASN A 325 -27.64 -35.83 -26.14
C ASN A 325 -26.97 -35.44 -27.48
N HIS A 326 -27.21 -34.20 -27.94
CA HIS A 326 -26.60 -33.63 -29.15
C HIS A 326 -25.30 -32.85 -28.85
N LEU A 327 -24.51 -33.27 -27.86
CA LEU A 327 -23.18 -32.72 -27.63
C LEU A 327 -22.17 -33.41 -28.55
N LYS A 328 -22.21 -33.10 -29.85
CA LYS A 328 -21.12 -33.44 -30.79
C LYS A 328 -20.43 -32.15 -31.23
N ASN A 329 -19.11 -32.11 -31.09
CA ASN A 329 -18.28 -31.33 -32.01
C ASN A 329 -16.98 -32.09 -32.30
N PRO A 330 -16.68 -32.42 -33.57
CA PRO A 330 -15.46 -33.12 -33.96
C PRO A 330 -14.19 -32.25 -34.02
N ASN A 331 -14.27 -30.91 -33.85
CA ASN A 331 -13.14 -30.00 -34.08
C ASN A 331 -12.95 -28.94 -32.97
N THR A 332 -12.71 -29.34 -31.72
CA THR A 332 -12.19 -28.38 -30.73
C THR A 332 -10.73 -28.07 -31.05
N ILE A 333 -10.42 -26.81 -31.34
CA ILE A 333 -9.05 -26.37 -31.60
C ILE A 333 -8.32 -26.24 -30.25
N ASP A 334 -7.21 -26.94 -30.10
CA ASP A 334 -6.32 -26.85 -28.94
C ASP A 334 -5.74 -25.43 -28.80
N PHE A 335 -5.80 -24.84 -27.60
CA PHE A 335 -5.39 -23.45 -27.36
C PHE A 335 -3.92 -23.21 -27.70
N LYS A 336 -3.03 -24.14 -27.30
CA LYS A 336 -1.60 -24.07 -27.60
C LYS A 336 -1.35 -24.13 -29.10
N LYS A 337 -1.98 -25.08 -29.79
CA LYS A 337 -1.88 -25.20 -31.24
C LYS A 337 -2.42 -23.97 -31.97
N TRP A 338 -3.51 -23.37 -31.48
CA TRP A 338 -4.06 -22.13 -32.04
C TRP A 338 -3.07 -20.96 -31.87
N LEU A 339 -2.52 -20.78 -30.66
CA LEU A 339 -1.51 -19.76 -30.37
C LEU A 339 -0.24 -19.93 -31.21
N GLU A 340 0.26 -21.16 -31.37
CA GLU A 340 1.43 -21.46 -32.21
C GLU A 340 1.22 -21.10 -33.69
N THR A 341 -0.04 -21.14 -34.15
CA THR A 341 -0.41 -20.71 -35.51
C THR A 341 -0.69 -19.22 -35.64
N ASN A 342 -0.88 -18.51 -34.52
CA ASN A 342 -1.12 -17.07 -34.51
C ASN A 342 0.18 -16.32 -34.89
N MET A 343 0.07 -15.36 -35.82
CA MET A 343 1.20 -14.63 -36.39
C MET A 343 1.97 -13.78 -35.36
N VAL A 344 1.28 -13.31 -34.33
CA VAL A 344 1.84 -12.51 -33.23
C VAL A 344 2.80 -13.35 -32.40
N TYR A 345 2.34 -14.51 -31.92
CA TYR A 345 3.12 -15.39 -31.06
C TYR A 345 4.22 -16.17 -31.78
N LYS A 346 3.98 -16.51 -33.06
CA LYS A 346 4.93 -17.26 -33.89
C LYS A 346 6.24 -16.50 -34.16
N ASN A 347 6.20 -15.17 -34.20
CA ASN A 347 7.31 -14.33 -34.66
C ASN A 347 7.94 -13.47 -33.56
N ILE A 348 7.72 -13.79 -32.28
CA ILE A 348 8.34 -13.06 -31.17
C ILE A 348 9.86 -13.23 -31.24
N ALA A 349 10.57 -12.12 -31.42
CA ALA A 349 12.03 -12.11 -31.47
C ALA A 349 12.64 -12.56 -30.13
N ASN A 350 13.78 -13.27 -30.20
CA ASN A 350 14.40 -13.84 -29.00
C ASN A 350 14.71 -12.79 -27.92
N ASN A 351 15.21 -11.62 -28.30
CA ASN A 351 15.47 -10.55 -27.33
C ASN A 351 14.18 -10.09 -26.64
N ILE A 352 13.05 -10.00 -27.34
CA ILE A 352 11.75 -9.66 -26.73
C ILE A 352 11.30 -10.71 -25.71
N LYS A 353 11.58 -12.00 -25.95
CA LYS A 353 11.35 -13.04 -24.94
C LYS A 353 12.14 -12.79 -23.65
N TYR A 354 13.40 -12.39 -23.78
CA TYR A 354 14.24 -11.99 -22.65
C TYR A 354 13.74 -10.73 -21.95
N ALA A 355 13.11 -9.80 -22.67
CA ALA A 355 12.47 -8.63 -22.05
C ALA A 355 11.29 -9.06 -21.16
N LEU A 356 10.43 -9.97 -21.63
CA LEU A 356 9.30 -10.49 -20.83
C LEU A 356 9.78 -11.23 -19.58
N ALA A 357 10.73 -12.15 -19.75
CA ALA A 357 11.29 -12.87 -18.61
C ALA A 357 11.97 -11.90 -17.62
N GLY A 358 12.68 -10.89 -18.13
CA GLY A 358 13.28 -9.84 -17.34
C GLY A 358 12.26 -9.09 -16.49
N LEU A 359 11.16 -8.67 -17.10
CA LEU A 359 10.07 -7.94 -16.47
C LEU A 359 9.40 -8.76 -15.37
N ILE A 360 8.88 -9.96 -15.71
CA ILE A 360 8.18 -10.83 -14.76
C ILE A 360 9.07 -11.16 -13.55
N LEU A 361 10.34 -11.54 -13.79
CA LEU A 361 11.26 -11.91 -12.72
C LEU A 361 11.64 -10.72 -11.85
N SER A 362 11.83 -9.53 -12.43
CA SER A 362 12.13 -8.33 -11.65
C SER A 362 10.94 -7.88 -10.80
N ASP A 363 9.74 -7.89 -11.36
CA ASP A 363 8.53 -7.43 -10.66
C ASP A 363 8.13 -8.37 -9.52
N LEU A 364 8.34 -9.68 -9.69
CA LEU A 364 8.06 -10.71 -8.69
C LEU A 364 9.25 -11.04 -7.77
N GLY A 365 10.21 -10.12 -7.65
CA GLY A 365 11.26 -10.16 -6.62
C GLY A 365 12.52 -10.98 -6.95
N GLU A 366 12.57 -11.70 -8.08
CA GLU A 366 13.75 -12.42 -8.57
C GLU A 366 14.71 -11.48 -9.34
N VAL A 367 15.10 -10.37 -8.67
CA VAL A 367 15.80 -9.21 -9.27
C VAL A 367 17.08 -9.59 -10.02
N GLU A 368 17.89 -10.52 -9.51
CA GLU A 368 19.13 -10.95 -10.17
C GLU A 368 18.88 -11.74 -11.46
N LYS A 369 17.85 -12.61 -11.46
CA LYS A 369 17.48 -13.36 -12.67
C LYS A 369 16.88 -12.42 -13.71
N GLY A 370 16.06 -11.46 -13.29
CA GLY A 370 15.53 -10.40 -14.15
C GLY A 370 16.64 -9.58 -14.80
N LEU A 371 17.63 -9.13 -14.01
CA LEU A 371 18.81 -8.41 -14.51
C LEU A 371 19.62 -9.23 -15.52
N SER A 372 19.83 -10.52 -15.23
CA SER A 372 20.51 -11.44 -16.15
C SER A 372 19.75 -11.57 -17.47
N SER A 373 18.42 -11.69 -17.40
CA SER A 373 17.56 -11.79 -18.58
C SER A 373 17.65 -10.53 -19.45
N TYR A 374 17.51 -9.34 -18.87
CA TYR A 374 17.63 -8.08 -19.61
C TYR A 374 19.02 -7.91 -20.24
N LYS A 375 20.10 -8.27 -19.54
CA LYS A 375 21.47 -8.23 -20.10
C LYS A 375 21.63 -9.15 -21.31
N LYS A 376 21.04 -10.35 -21.25
CA LYS A 376 21.07 -11.31 -22.37
C LYS A 376 20.21 -10.83 -23.54
N GLY A 377 19.04 -10.26 -23.26
CA GLY A 377 18.19 -9.61 -24.27
C GLY A 377 18.91 -8.44 -24.98
N LEU A 378 19.62 -7.60 -24.23
CA LEU A 378 20.45 -6.53 -24.78
C LEU A 378 21.56 -7.07 -25.70
N GLN A 379 22.26 -8.14 -25.30
CA GLN A 379 23.30 -8.77 -26.12
C GLN A 379 22.77 -9.35 -27.44
N LEU A 380 21.54 -9.86 -27.43
CA LEU A 380 20.88 -10.41 -28.61
C LEU A 380 20.23 -9.34 -29.49
N THR A 381 20.11 -8.10 -29.00
CA THR A 381 19.51 -7.00 -29.75
C THR A 381 20.47 -6.54 -30.86
N PRO A 382 20.04 -6.50 -32.13
CA PRO A 382 20.89 -6.03 -33.22
C PRO A 382 21.36 -4.59 -32.97
N LYS A 383 22.64 -4.30 -33.24
CA LYS A 383 23.22 -2.95 -33.04
C LYS A 383 22.50 -1.85 -33.82
N SER A 384 21.81 -2.19 -34.91
CA SER A 384 21.00 -1.27 -35.69
C SER A 384 19.67 -0.91 -35.00
N ASN A 385 19.20 -1.72 -34.05
CA ASN A 385 17.95 -1.51 -33.33
C ASN A 385 18.18 -0.68 -32.06
N GLN A 386 18.42 0.61 -32.27
CA GLN A 386 18.73 1.54 -31.19
C GLN A 386 17.55 1.74 -30.22
N ILE A 387 16.30 1.70 -30.71
CA ILE A 387 15.10 1.85 -29.86
C ILE A 387 15.03 0.72 -28.81
N GLU A 388 15.19 -0.55 -29.23
CA GLU A 388 15.20 -1.66 -28.28
C GLU A 388 16.41 -1.61 -27.35
N THR A 389 17.56 -1.19 -27.87
CA THR A 389 18.77 -1.02 -27.07
C THR A 389 18.53 -0.02 -25.92
N ALA A 390 17.89 1.12 -26.20
CA ALA A 390 17.52 2.10 -25.18
C ALA A 390 16.54 1.53 -24.14
N SER A 391 15.52 0.79 -24.58
CA SER A 391 14.55 0.14 -23.68
C SER A 391 15.20 -0.87 -22.73
N PHE A 392 16.11 -1.72 -23.22
CA PHE A 392 16.87 -2.63 -22.37
C PHE A 392 17.77 -1.88 -21.37
N LEU A 393 18.48 -0.85 -21.82
CA LEU A 393 19.32 -0.02 -20.96
C LEU A 393 18.47 0.66 -19.87
N ASN A 394 17.30 1.18 -20.22
CA ASN A 394 16.36 1.76 -19.26
C ASN A 394 15.96 0.76 -18.16
N ASN A 395 15.57 -0.45 -18.54
CA ASN A 395 15.14 -1.48 -17.58
C ASN A 395 16.30 -1.97 -16.71
N ILE A 396 17.50 -2.13 -17.29
CA ILE A 396 18.72 -2.44 -16.54
C ILE A 396 19.04 -1.31 -15.55
N GLY A 397 18.92 -0.05 -15.99
CA GLY A 397 19.09 1.13 -15.15
C GLY A 397 18.10 1.17 -13.98
N SER A 398 16.84 0.81 -14.23
CA SER A 398 15.79 0.70 -13.20
C SER A 398 16.11 -0.35 -12.14
N ILE A 399 16.62 -1.51 -12.56
CA ILE A 399 17.06 -2.54 -11.61
C ILE A 399 18.26 -2.08 -10.78
N TYR A 400 19.25 -1.44 -11.41
CA TYR A 400 20.39 -0.90 -10.67
C TYR A 400 19.98 0.20 -9.69
N HIS A 401 19.02 1.05 -10.07
CA HIS A 401 18.41 2.03 -9.18
C HIS A 401 17.73 1.35 -7.98
N ALA A 402 16.90 0.34 -8.21
CA ALA A 402 16.23 -0.39 -7.14
C ALA A 402 17.22 -1.09 -6.19
N LYS A 403 18.40 -1.49 -6.69
CA LYS A 403 19.50 -2.05 -5.89
C LYS A 403 20.36 -0.99 -5.17
N GLY A 404 20.14 0.30 -5.42
CA GLY A 404 20.96 1.38 -4.89
C GLY A 404 22.32 1.56 -5.59
N ASP A 405 22.56 0.88 -6.71
CA ASP A 405 23.78 1.03 -7.53
C ASP A 405 23.61 2.20 -8.50
N TYR A 406 23.70 3.41 -7.94
CA TYR A 406 23.40 4.63 -8.66
C TYR A 406 24.37 4.91 -9.82
N ASP A 407 25.61 4.46 -9.74
CA ASP A 407 26.60 4.69 -10.80
C ASP A 407 26.30 3.83 -12.03
N ASN A 408 25.93 2.56 -11.85
CA ASN A 408 25.46 1.73 -12.96
C ASN A 408 24.10 2.19 -13.46
N ALA A 409 23.19 2.67 -12.60
CA ALA A 409 21.92 3.26 -13.05
C ALA A 409 22.16 4.47 -13.96
N LEU A 410 22.97 5.45 -13.53
CA LEU A 410 23.35 6.62 -14.32
C LEU A 410 24.03 6.26 -15.64
N LYS A 411 24.90 5.25 -15.63
CA LYS A 411 25.55 4.77 -16.85
C LYS A 411 24.52 4.29 -17.87
N ASN A 412 23.61 3.41 -17.47
CA ASN A 412 22.62 2.82 -18.39
C ASN A 412 21.60 3.86 -18.87
N TYR A 413 21.06 4.69 -17.97
CA TYR A 413 20.17 5.80 -18.38
C TYR A 413 20.88 6.82 -19.25
N GLY A 414 22.16 7.12 -18.99
CA GLY A 414 22.95 8.02 -19.82
C GLY A 414 23.25 7.46 -21.21
N GLU A 415 23.43 6.14 -21.35
CA GLU A 415 23.55 5.48 -22.65
C GLU A 415 22.20 5.48 -23.41
N ALA A 416 21.08 5.21 -22.73
CA ALA A 416 19.74 5.31 -23.31
C ALA A 416 19.41 6.75 -23.75
N LEU A 417 19.77 7.75 -22.93
CA LEU A 417 19.61 9.18 -23.25
C LEU A 417 20.32 9.55 -24.55
N LYS A 418 21.60 9.13 -24.70
CA LYS A 418 22.37 9.38 -25.93
C LYS A 418 21.72 8.77 -27.16
N ILE A 419 21.10 7.60 -27.01
CA ILE A 419 20.36 6.97 -28.10
C ILE A 419 19.12 7.80 -28.46
N GLY A 420 18.32 8.22 -27.47
CA GLY A 420 17.16 9.10 -27.70
C GLY A 420 17.56 10.39 -28.42
N GLU A 421 18.67 11.01 -28.01
CA GLU A 421 19.23 12.20 -28.69
C GLU A 421 19.64 11.94 -30.14
N GLN A 422 20.29 10.81 -30.42
CA GLN A 422 20.70 10.43 -31.78
C GLN A 422 19.52 10.17 -32.70
N LEU A 423 18.45 9.60 -32.15
CA LEU A 423 17.22 9.30 -32.89
C LEU A 423 16.29 10.51 -33.05
N GLY A 424 16.56 11.60 -32.31
CA GLY A 424 15.64 12.74 -32.22
C GLY A 424 14.34 12.42 -31.47
N ASP A 425 14.34 11.36 -30.65
CA ASP A 425 13.19 10.96 -29.84
C ASP A 425 13.14 11.81 -28.57
N LEU A 426 12.34 12.88 -28.64
CA LEU A 426 12.15 13.79 -27.52
C LEU A 426 11.46 13.13 -26.32
N SER A 427 10.56 12.16 -26.56
CA SER A 427 9.85 11.46 -25.47
C SER A 427 10.80 10.59 -24.68
N GLU A 428 11.62 9.79 -25.38
CA GLU A 428 12.66 8.97 -24.74
C GLU A 428 13.68 9.85 -24.02
N LYS A 429 14.09 10.96 -24.64
CA LYS A 429 14.98 11.94 -24.02
C LYS A 429 14.42 12.45 -22.69
N ALA A 430 13.17 12.89 -22.65
CA ALA A 430 12.53 13.39 -21.43
C ALA A 430 12.39 12.30 -20.35
N ALA A 431 12.06 11.07 -20.75
CA ALA A 431 11.98 9.93 -19.84
C ALA A 431 13.33 9.64 -19.16
N GLN A 432 14.42 9.60 -19.94
CA GLN A 432 15.76 9.35 -19.39
C GLN A 432 16.27 10.49 -18.53
N LEU A 433 15.98 11.75 -18.89
CA LEU A 433 16.28 12.90 -18.04
C LEU A 433 15.54 12.82 -16.69
N ASN A 434 14.26 12.45 -16.68
CA ASN A 434 13.51 12.22 -15.45
C ASN A 434 14.16 11.09 -14.60
N ASN A 435 14.55 9.97 -15.20
CA ASN A 435 15.21 8.87 -14.50
C ASN A 435 16.57 9.28 -13.90
N ILE A 436 17.39 10.00 -14.67
CA ILE A 436 18.67 10.54 -14.21
C ILE A 436 18.46 11.54 -13.07
N GLY A 437 17.47 12.43 -13.19
CA GLY A 437 17.10 13.36 -12.14
C GLY A 437 16.75 12.67 -10.82
N MET A 438 16.05 11.53 -10.89
CA MET A 438 15.71 10.72 -9.72
C MET A 438 16.94 10.12 -9.04
N ILE A 439 17.94 9.68 -9.81
CA ILE A 439 19.19 9.19 -9.23
C ILE A 439 19.97 10.31 -8.55
N TYR A 440 20.06 11.48 -9.17
CA TYR A 440 20.71 12.63 -8.54
C TYR A 440 19.98 13.06 -7.26
N TYR A 441 18.66 13.05 -7.26
CA TYR A 441 17.87 13.28 -6.04
C TYR A 441 18.18 12.26 -4.95
N ALA A 442 18.26 10.97 -5.29
CA ALA A 442 18.60 9.90 -4.34
C ALA A 442 20.02 10.03 -3.76
N LYS A 443 20.97 10.57 -4.53
CA LYS A 443 22.34 10.91 -4.08
C LYS A 443 22.40 12.22 -3.28
N GLY A 444 21.33 13.01 -3.24
CA GLY A 444 21.29 14.35 -2.63
C GLY A 444 21.83 15.47 -3.53
N ASP A 445 22.17 15.19 -4.80
CA ASP A 445 22.62 16.20 -5.76
C ASP A 445 21.41 16.93 -6.38
N TYR A 446 20.83 17.80 -5.58
CA TYR A 446 19.59 18.50 -5.94
C TYR A 446 19.73 19.44 -7.14
N ASP A 447 20.93 20.01 -7.38
CA ASP A 447 21.17 20.89 -8.52
C ASP A 447 21.14 20.13 -9.84
N ASN A 448 21.83 18.99 -9.92
CA ASN A 448 21.76 18.14 -11.10
C ASN A 448 20.37 17.51 -11.27
N ALA A 449 19.68 17.17 -10.18
CA ALA A 449 18.31 16.69 -10.24
C ALA A 449 17.36 17.75 -10.84
N LEU A 450 17.40 19.00 -10.34
CA LEU A 450 16.61 20.12 -10.87
C LEU A 450 16.93 20.42 -12.34
N LYS A 451 18.22 20.36 -12.72
CA LYS A 451 18.63 20.56 -14.12
C LYS A 451 17.98 19.53 -15.04
N ASN A 452 18.05 18.25 -14.69
CA ASN A 452 17.51 17.17 -15.51
C ASN A 452 15.97 17.22 -15.55
N TYR A 453 15.30 17.38 -14.41
CA TYR A 453 13.84 17.52 -14.38
C TYR A 453 13.36 18.78 -15.10
N GLY A 454 14.09 19.89 -15.02
CA GLY A 454 13.77 21.11 -15.73
C GLY A 454 13.96 21.01 -17.24
N GLU A 455 14.92 20.22 -17.72
CA GLU A 455 15.06 19.92 -19.14
C GLU A 455 13.95 18.98 -19.63
N ALA A 456 13.63 17.93 -18.86
CA ALA A 456 12.50 17.04 -19.15
C ALA A 456 11.18 17.83 -19.24
N LEU A 457 10.90 18.68 -18.24
CA LEU A 457 9.72 19.54 -18.20
C LEU A 457 9.58 20.40 -19.47
N LYS A 458 10.67 21.02 -19.94
CA LYS A 458 10.65 21.82 -21.17
C LYS A 458 10.34 20.98 -22.40
N ILE A 459 10.82 19.74 -22.46
CA ILE A 459 10.54 18.83 -23.56
C ILE A 459 9.08 18.38 -23.51
N ASP A 460 8.57 18.02 -22.34
CA ASP A 460 7.17 17.63 -22.15
C ASP A 460 6.21 18.78 -22.52
N GLU A 461 6.58 20.04 -22.20
CA GLU A 461 5.87 21.23 -22.67
C GLU A 461 5.90 21.41 -24.19
N GLN A 462 7.04 21.15 -24.83
CA GLN A 462 7.15 21.20 -26.30
C GLN A 462 6.31 20.12 -26.99
N LEU A 463 6.21 18.94 -26.37
CA LEU A 463 5.40 17.83 -26.87
C LEU A 463 3.91 17.99 -26.58
N GLY A 464 3.53 18.91 -25.68
CA GLY A 464 2.17 19.02 -25.18
C GLY A 464 1.74 17.84 -24.30
N ASP A 465 2.70 17.10 -23.75
CA ASP A 465 2.45 15.96 -22.88
C ASP A 465 2.15 16.42 -21.46
N LEU A 466 0.86 16.71 -21.22
CA LEU A 466 0.38 17.19 -19.94
C LEU A 466 0.66 16.19 -18.79
N LYS A 467 0.62 14.88 -19.06
CA LYS A 467 0.84 13.86 -18.03
C LYS A 467 2.30 13.86 -17.56
N ASN A 468 3.25 13.85 -18.51
CA ASN A 468 4.67 13.91 -18.16
C ASN A 468 5.07 15.27 -17.59
N LYS A 469 4.46 16.37 -18.08
CA LYS A 469 4.59 17.70 -17.47
C LYS A 469 4.23 17.68 -15.97
N ALA A 470 3.08 17.13 -15.60
CA ALA A 470 2.65 17.03 -14.20
C ALA A 470 3.65 16.19 -13.37
N ARG A 471 4.16 15.09 -13.93
CA ARG A 471 5.20 14.27 -13.28
C ARG A 471 6.50 15.03 -13.02
N SER A 472 7.01 15.78 -14.00
CA SER A 472 8.23 16.58 -13.81
C SER A 472 8.02 17.72 -12.82
N LEU A 473 6.85 18.38 -12.82
CA LEU A 473 6.49 19.38 -11.80
C LEU A 473 6.50 18.77 -10.39
N ASN A 474 5.90 17.59 -10.21
CA ASN A 474 5.94 16.86 -8.94
C ASN A 474 7.36 16.57 -8.48
N ASN A 475 8.22 16.05 -9.36
CA ASN A 475 9.61 15.75 -9.05
C ASN A 475 10.40 17.01 -8.63
N ILE A 476 10.18 18.12 -9.32
CA ILE A 476 10.76 19.42 -8.97
C ILE A 476 10.24 19.89 -7.60
N GLY A 477 8.94 19.75 -7.34
CA GLY A 477 8.33 20.07 -6.06
C GLY A 477 8.93 19.29 -4.89
N VAL A 478 9.24 18.00 -5.08
CA VAL A 478 9.90 17.15 -4.08
C VAL A 478 11.29 17.69 -3.70
N ILE A 479 12.06 18.18 -4.67
CA ILE A 479 13.38 18.77 -4.39
C ILE A 479 13.25 20.07 -3.60
N TYR A 480 12.34 20.96 -4.01
CA TYR A 480 12.13 22.22 -3.28
C TYR A 480 11.62 21.97 -1.85
N LYS A 481 10.78 20.95 -1.66
CA LYS A 481 10.40 20.47 -0.33
C LYS A 481 11.61 20.03 0.48
N ALA A 482 12.50 19.22 -0.09
CA ALA A 482 13.70 18.73 0.59
C ALA A 482 14.66 19.87 0.97
N ARG A 483 14.74 20.93 0.15
CA ARG A 483 15.49 22.16 0.46
C ARG A 483 14.81 23.09 1.47
N GLY A 484 13.53 22.85 1.77
CA GLY A 484 12.73 23.73 2.64
C GLY A 484 12.08 24.92 1.92
N ASP A 485 12.18 25.03 0.60
CA ASP A 485 11.43 26.04 -0.18
C ASP A 485 9.99 25.54 -0.43
N TYR A 486 9.19 25.60 0.62
CA TYR A 486 7.82 25.11 0.63
C TYR A 486 6.89 25.88 -0.29
N ASP A 487 7.14 27.16 -0.55
CA ASP A 487 6.29 27.98 -1.40
C ASP A 487 6.50 27.63 -2.88
N THR A 488 7.76 27.42 -3.32
CA THR A 488 8.03 26.91 -4.66
C THR A 488 7.53 25.47 -4.83
N ALA A 489 7.66 24.62 -3.81
CA ALA A 489 7.09 23.27 -3.83
C ALA A 489 5.56 23.30 -4.04
N LEU A 490 4.84 24.09 -3.24
CA LEU A 490 3.38 24.27 -3.36
C LEU A 490 2.97 24.80 -4.73
N LYS A 491 3.75 25.71 -5.33
CA LYS A 491 3.48 26.21 -6.68
C LYS A 491 3.55 25.09 -7.71
N ASN A 492 4.57 24.24 -7.67
CA ASN A 492 4.73 23.13 -8.61
C ASN A 492 3.64 22.07 -8.41
N TYR A 493 3.38 21.65 -7.17
CA TYR A 493 2.30 20.71 -6.87
C TYR A 493 0.92 21.26 -7.24
N GLY A 494 0.69 22.56 -7.03
CA GLY A 494 -0.56 23.21 -7.42
C GLY A 494 -0.75 23.32 -8.94
N GLU A 495 0.33 23.41 -9.73
CA GLU A 495 0.25 23.34 -11.19
C GLU A 495 0.00 21.90 -11.66
N ALA A 496 0.69 20.91 -11.07
CA ALA A 496 0.43 19.49 -11.33
C ALA A 496 -1.03 19.11 -11.03
N LEU A 497 -1.56 19.57 -9.88
CA LEU A 497 -2.94 19.34 -9.47
C LEU A 497 -3.95 19.87 -10.50
N LYS A 498 -3.73 21.09 -11.02
CA LYS A 498 -4.58 21.66 -12.06
C LYS A 498 -4.55 20.85 -13.34
N ILE A 499 -3.38 20.31 -13.70
CA ILE A 499 -3.24 19.45 -14.88
C ILE A 499 -3.99 18.13 -14.66
N ALA A 500 -3.84 17.50 -13.50
CA ALA A 500 -4.57 16.29 -13.14
C ALA A 500 -6.09 16.51 -13.21
N GLU A 501 -6.58 17.63 -12.70
CA GLU A 501 -8.00 18.03 -12.80
C GLU A 501 -8.45 18.24 -14.25
N GLN A 502 -7.63 18.88 -15.09
CA GLN A 502 -7.92 19.07 -16.52
C GLN A 502 -8.00 17.75 -17.28
N LEU A 503 -7.16 16.78 -16.93
CA LEU A 503 -7.13 15.45 -17.55
C LEU A 503 -8.18 14.49 -16.98
N GLY A 504 -8.83 14.83 -15.87
CA GLY A 504 -9.67 13.90 -15.12
C GLY A 504 -8.87 12.76 -14.47
N ASP A 505 -7.56 12.95 -14.27
CA ASP A 505 -6.66 11.99 -13.64
C ASP A 505 -6.82 12.01 -12.12
N LEU A 506 -7.72 11.16 -11.62
CA LEU A 506 -7.99 11.04 -10.18
C LEU A 506 -6.76 10.53 -9.40
N SER A 507 -5.94 9.64 -9.98
CA SER A 507 -4.75 9.10 -9.30
C SER A 507 -3.65 10.17 -9.17
N GLY A 508 -3.42 10.92 -10.25
CA GLY A 508 -2.56 12.11 -10.22
C GLY A 508 -3.05 13.14 -9.20
N LYS A 509 -4.35 13.42 -9.17
CA LYS A 509 -4.96 14.34 -8.20
C LYS A 509 -4.71 13.91 -6.75
N ALA A 510 -4.90 12.63 -6.43
CA ALA A 510 -4.64 12.12 -5.08
C ALA A 510 -3.16 12.25 -4.69
N THR A 511 -2.24 12.00 -5.63
CA THR A 511 -0.79 12.17 -5.44
C THR A 511 -0.44 13.63 -5.13
N ASP A 512 -0.98 14.57 -5.89
CA ASP A 512 -0.72 16.00 -5.71
C ASP A 512 -1.28 16.52 -4.38
N LEU A 513 -2.48 16.08 -3.98
CA LEU A 513 -3.07 16.38 -2.68
C LEU A 513 -2.21 15.85 -1.54
N ASN A 514 -1.67 14.64 -1.66
CA ASN A 514 -0.74 14.08 -0.69
C ASN A 514 0.54 14.92 -0.56
N ASN A 515 1.11 15.32 -1.70
CA ASN A 515 2.30 16.17 -1.72
C ASN A 515 2.05 17.52 -1.05
N ILE A 516 0.93 18.17 -1.37
CA ILE A 516 0.50 19.43 -0.75
C ILE A 516 0.26 19.26 0.75
N GLY A 517 -0.47 18.20 1.15
CA GLY A 517 -0.71 17.87 2.55
C GLY A 517 0.59 17.69 3.34
N SER A 518 1.62 17.11 2.71
CA SER A 518 2.93 16.92 3.34
C SER A 518 3.70 18.23 3.59
N ILE A 519 3.47 19.27 2.79
CA ILE A 519 4.03 20.60 3.04
C ILE A 519 3.34 21.25 4.23
N TYR A 520 2.01 21.20 4.28
CA TYR A 520 1.26 21.75 5.41
C TYR A 520 1.56 21.00 6.72
N HIS A 521 1.78 19.69 6.64
CA HIS A 521 2.29 18.90 7.77
C HIS A 521 3.65 19.45 8.25
N ALA A 522 4.61 19.69 7.35
CA ALA A 522 5.92 20.22 7.70
C ALA A 522 5.84 21.64 8.30
N LYS A 523 4.93 22.50 7.82
CA LYS A 523 4.67 23.83 8.40
C LYS A 523 3.93 23.78 9.75
N GLY A 524 3.36 22.64 10.14
CA GLY A 524 2.52 22.51 11.34
C GLY A 524 1.05 22.89 11.14
N ASP A 525 0.61 23.21 9.92
CA ASP A 525 -0.81 23.39 9.60
C ASP A 525 -1.49 22.02 9.40
N TYR A 526 -1.73 21.37 10.54
CA TYR A 526 -2.27 20.03 10.58
C TYR A 526 -3.69 19.91 10.05
N ASP A 527 -4.48 20.98 10.14
CA ASP A 527 -5.89 20.94 9.70
C ASP A 527 -5.97 21.03 8.17
N THR A 528 -5.14 21.87 7.53
CA THR A 528 -5.02 21.87 6.06
C THR A 528 -4.40 20.57 5.56
N ALA A 529 -3.41 20.00 6.26
CA ALA A 529 -2.84 18.70 5.91
C ALA A 529 -3.90 17.58 5.95
N LEU A 530 -4.67 17.47 7.04
CA LEU A 530 -5.75 16.50 7.19
C LEU A 530 -6.84 16.66 6.12
N LYS A 531 -7.15 17.91 5.71
CA LYS A 531 -8.11 18.16 4.63
C LYS A 531 -7.62 17.56 3.30
N ASN A 532 -6.37 17.80 2.93
CA ASN A 532 -5.80 17.29 1.69
C ASN A 532 -5.68 15.76 1.71
N TYR A 533 -5.14 15.18 2.79
CA TYR A 533 -5.06 13.72 2.95
C TYR A 533 -6.44 13.06 2.99
N GLY A 534 -7.44 13.70 3.61
CA GLY A 534 -8.81 13.20 3.63
C GLY A 534 -9.51 13.28 2.26
N GLU A 535 -9.13 14.21 1.39
CA GLU A 535 -9.61 14.24 0.01
C GLU A 535 -8.91 13.17 -0.85
N ALA A 536 -7.59 13.00 -0.70
CA ALA A 536 -6.85 11.93 -1.34
C ALA A 536 -7.42 10.55 -0.95
N LEU A 537 -7.68 10.33 0.35
CA LEU A 537 -8.28 9.09 0.86
C LEU A 537 -9.62 8.77 0.21
N LYS A 538 -10.50 9.78 0.06
CA LYS A 538 -11.79 9.60 -0.62
C LYS A 538 -11.62 9.22 -2.08
N ILE A 539 -10.62 9.80 -2.76
CA ILE A 539 -10.32 9.46 -4.15
C ILE A 539 -9.80 8.02 -4.22
N ALA A 540 -8.88 7.62 -3.35
CA ALA A 540 -8.38 6.26 -3.28
C ALA A 540 -9.52 5.25 -3.05
N GLU A 541 -10.44 5.55 -2.13
CA GLU A 541 -11.65 4.74 -1.88
C GLU A 541 -12.58 4.68 -3.11
N GLN A 542 -12.75 5.78 -3.84
CA GLN A 542 -13.55 5.82 -5.07
C GLN A 542 -12.93 4.98 -6.19
N LEU A 543 -11.60 4.96 -6.28
CA LEU A 543 -10.86 4.19 -7.27
C LEU A 543 -10.70 2.72 -6.89
N GLY A 544 -10.97 2.35 -5.63
CA GLY A 544 -10.61 1.03 -5.10
C GLY A 544 -9.09 0.84 -4.93
N ASP A 545 -8.31 1.94 -4.90
CA ASP A 545 -6.86 1.93 -4.75
C ASP A 545 -6.49 1.70 -3.28
N LEU A 546 -6.18 0.44 -2.95
CA LEU A 546 -5.82 0.05 -1.59
C LEU A 546 -4.43 0.57 -1.18
N ASN A 547 -3.47 0.69 -2.10
CA ASN A 547 -2.14 1.26 -1.83
C ASN A 547 -2.23 2.76 -1.52
N GLY A 548 -3.00 3.50 -2.33
CA GLY A 548 -3.32 4.90 -2.09
C GLY A 548 -3.99 5.08 -0.73
N LYS A 549 -5.00 4.26 -0.43
CA LYS A 549 -5.68 4.26 0.86
C LYS A 549 -4.72 4.02 2.03
N ALA A 550 -3.83 3.03 1.95
CA ALA A 550 -2.84 2.76 2.99
C ALA A 550 -1.86 3.93 3.18
N THR A 551 -1.45 4.57 2.07
CA THR A 551 -0.59 5.76 2.09
C THR A 551 -1.28 6.94 2.79
N ASP A 552 -2.54 7.20 2.46
CA ASP A 552 -3.33 8.29 3.05
C ASP A 552 -3.57 8.07 4.55
N LEU A 553 -3.89 6.83 4.94
CA LEU A 553 -4.04 6.44 6.34
C LEU A 553 -2.73 6.64 7.12
N ASN A 554 -1.58 6.29 6.53
CA ASN A 554 -0.28 6.58 7.13
C ASN A 554 -0.05 8.08 7.32
N ASN A 555 -0.33 8.87 6.29
CA ASN A 555 -0.18 10.31 6.34
C ASN A 555 -1.06 10.94 7.43
N ILE A 556 -2.33 10.53 7.52
CA ILE A 556 -3.27 10.94 8.57
C ILE A 556 -2.77 10.49 9.96
N GLY A 557 -2.31 9.24 10.09
CA GLY A 557 -1.73 8.70 11.31
C GLY A 557 -0.53 9.52 11.80
N SER A 558 0.29 10.04 10.87
CA SER A 558 1.44 10.89 11.19
C SER A 558 1.05 12.23 11.79
N ILE A 559 -0.07 12.82 11.35
CA ILE A 559 -0.62 14.05 11.95
C ILE A 559 -1.09 13.79 13.37
N TYR A 560 -1.84 12.71 13.60
CA TYR A 560 -2.31 12.36 14.95
C TYR A 560 -1.15 12.01 15.88
N HIS A 561 -0.10 11.36 15.36
CA HIS A 561 1.14 11.17 16.09
C HIS A 561 1.78 12.50 16.51
N ALA A 562 1.84 13.48 15.60
CA ALA A 562 2.40 14.80 15.89
C ALA A 562 1.56 15.58 16.94
N LYS A 563 0.23 15.48 16.89
CA LYS A 563 -0.70 16.04 17.89
C LYS A 563 -0.65 15.31 19.25
N GLY A 564 -0.09 14.09 19.31
CA GLY A 564 -0.08 13.27 20.52
C GLY A 564 -1.30 12.37 20.71
N ASP A 565 -2.22 12.32 19.74
CA ASP A 565 -3.33 11.37 19.73
C ASP A 565 -2.85 10.01 19.21
N TYR A 566 -2.15 9.29 20.09
CA TYR A 566 -1.51 8.03 19.76
C TYR A 566 -2.51 6.90 19.48
N ASP A 567 -3.72 6.94 20.04
CA ASP A 567 -4.73 5.92 19.78
C ASP A 567 -5.30 6.06 18.36
N THR A 568 -5.62 7.28 17.93
CA THR A 568 -6.05 7.52 16.55
C THR A 568 -4.92 7.24 15.56
N ALA A 569 -3.67 7.58 15.89
CA ALA A 569 -2.52 7.24 15.07
C ALA A 569 -2.38 5.72 14.90
N LEU A 570 -2.41 4.94 16.00
CA LEU A 570 -2.35 3.47 15.96
C LEU A 570 -3.52 2.85 15.20
N LYS A 571 -4.72 3.43 15.28
CA LYS A 571 -5.86 2.97 14.49
C LYS A 571 -5.60 3.10 12.99
N ASN A 572 -5.12 4.27 12.53
CA ASN A 572 -4.84 4.50 11.12
C ASN A 572 -3.68 3.64 10.62
N TYR A 573 -2.56 3.60 11.34
CA TYR A 573 -1.43 2.72 10.98
C TYR A 573 -1.80 1.24 11.03
N GLY A 574 -2.67 0.82 11.96
CA GLY A 574 -3.15 -0.55 12.05
C GLY A 574 -4.11 -0.93 10.92
N GLU A 575 -4.87 0.03 10.36
CA GLU A 575 -5.67 -0.19 9.16
C GLU A 575 -4.78 -0.25 7.92
N ALA A 576 -3.81 0.65 7.78
CA ALA A 576 -2.79 0.60 6.72
C ALA A 576 -2.02 -0.74 6.74
N LEU A 577 -1.59 -1.20 7.93
CA LEU A 577 -0.91 -2.49 8.10
C LEU A 577 -1.76 -3.67 7.63
N LYS A 578 -3.06 -3.67 7.96
CA LYS A 578 -3.97 -4.73 7.49
C LYS A 578 -4.14 -4.71 5.98
N ILE A 579 -4.16 -3.53 5.38
CA ILE A 579 -4.19 -3.39 3.92
C ILE A 579 -2.88 -3.93 3.35
N ALA A 580 -1.72 -3.52 3.84
CA ALA A 580 -0.43 -4.03 3.38
C ALA A 580 -0.33 -5.57 3.53
N GLU A 581 -0.83 -6.14 4.62
CA GLU A 581 -0.90 -7.60 4.81
C GLU A 581 -1.88 -8.28 3.84
N GLN A 582 -3.01 -7.65 3.53
CA GLN A 582 -3.96 -8.13 2.54
C GLN A 582 -3.33 -8.13 1.13
N LEU A 583 -2.55 -7.10 0.80
CA LEU A 583 -1.94 -6.91 -0.52
C LEU A 583 -0.60 -7.65 -0.69
N GLY A 584 -0.11 -8.34 0.34
CA GLY A 584 1.24 -8.89 0.32
C GLY A 584 2.36 -7.84 0.23
N ASP A 585 2.06 -6.56 0.42
CA ASP A 585 3.01 -5.46 0.30
C ASP A 585 3.97 -5.44 1.50
N LEU A 586 5.11 -6.11 1.32
CA LEU A 586 6.18 -6.14 2.30
C LEU A 586 6.76 -4.74 2.60
N ARG A 587 6.83 -3.83 1.61
CA ARG A 587 7.39 -2.48 1.82
C ARG A 587 6.43 -1.62 2.64
N GLY A 588 5.14 -1.64 2.31
CA GLY A 588 4.07 -1.01 3.09
C GLY A 588 4.05 -1.54 4.51
N LYS A 589 4.05 -2.87 4.68
CA LYS A 589 4.10 -3.52 5.99
C LYS A 589 5.29 -3.05 6.83
N ALA A 590 6.48 -2.99 6.23
CA ALA A 590 7.68 -2.52 6.93
C ALA A 590 7.59 -1.02 7.32
N THR A 591 6.85 -0.22 6.57
CA THR A 591 6.60 1.19 6.86
C THR A 591 5.59 1.35 8.00
N ASP A 592 4.48 0.61 7.96
CA ASP A 592 3.45 0.64 9.01
C ASP A 592 3.98 0.17 10.36
N LEU A 593 4.73 -0.95 10.37
CA LEU A 593 5.40 -1.44 11.58
C LEU A 593 6.37 -0.39 12.14
N ASN A 594 7.09 0.32 11.28
CA ASN A 594 7.99 1.39 11.70
C ASN A 594 7.22 2.57 12.34
N ASN A 595 6.09 2.95 11.75
CA ASN A 595 5.23 4.01 12.28
C ASN A 595 4.62 3.62 13.64
N ILE A 596 4.12 2.39 13.76
CA ILE A 596 3.61 1.80 15.01
C ILE A 596 4.71 1.74 16.08
N GLY A 597 5.92 1.29 15.72
CA GLY A 597 7.07 1.27 16.62
C GLY A 597 7.41 2.65 17.18
N SER A 598 7.24 3.70 16.37
CA SER A 598 7.46 5.09 16.77
C SER A 598 6.45 5.58 17.81
N ILE A 599 5.19 5.11 17.74
CA ILE A 599 4.19 5.38 18.78
C ILE A 599 4.57 4.70 20.10
N TYR A 600 4.96 3.42 20.06
CA TYR A 600 5.39 2.69 21.26
C TYR A 600 6.62 3.34 21.89
N LYS A 601 7.57 3.81 21.08
CA LYS A 601 8.70 4.62 21.56
C LYS A 601 8.22 5.87 22.29
N ALA A 602 7.28 6.62 21.72
CA ALA A 602 6.77 7.85 22.33
C ALA A 602 6.05 7.61 23.66
N ARG A 603 5.41 6.43 23.83
CA ARG A 603 4.82 5.98 25.11
C ARG A 603 5.84 5.46 26.13
N GLY A 604 7.09 5.25 25.72
CA GLY A 604 8.12 4.60 26.55
C GLY A 604 8.02 3.06 26.59
N ASP A 605 7.16 2.46 25.76
CA ASP A 605 7.08 1.01 25.58
C ASP A 605 8.14 0.53 24.58
N TYR A 606 9.38 0.57 25.06
CA TYR A 606 10.54 0.29 24.23
C TYR A 606 10.62 -1.17 23.74
N ASP A 607 10.01 -2.13 24.46
CA ASP A 607 10.03 -3.54 24.06
C ASP A 607 9.13 -3.76 22.84
N ASN A 608 7.92 -3.21 22.83
CA ASN A 608 7.06 -3.25 21.65
C ASN A 608 7.62 -2.42 20.50
N ALA A 609 8.28 -1.29 20.77
CA ALA A 609 8.97 -0.52 19.73
C ALA A 609 10.06 -1.36 19.03
N LEU A 610 10.95 -2.02 19.81
CA LEU A 610 12.00 -2.90 19.26
C LEU A 610 11.43 -4.07 18.47
N LYS A 611 10.32 -4.67 18.94
CA LYS A 611 9.66 -5.76 18.23
C LYS A 611 9.21 -5.32 16.83
N ASN A 612 8.51 -4.19 16.73
CA ASN A 612 8.00 -3.68 15.45
C ASN A 612 9.14 -3.24 14.52
N TYR A 613 10.12 -2.49 15.02
CA TYR A 613 11.29 -2.11 14.21
C TYR A 613 12.11 -3.32 13.77
N GLY A 614 12.26 -4.34 14.61
CA GLY A 614 12.97 -5.57 14.27
C GLY A 614 12.27 -6.41 13.21
N GLU A 615 10.93 -6.44 13.19
CA GLU A 615 10.17 -7.07 12.11
C GLU A 615 10.31 -6.27 10.79
N ALA A 616 10.19 -4.94 10.85
CA ALA A 616 10.43 -4.08 9.69
C ALA A 616 11.86 -4.21 9.13
N LEU A 617 12.87 -4.35 10.00
CA LEU A 617 14.26 -4.57 9.61
C LEU A 617 14.43 -5.88 8.84
N LYS A 618 13.85 -6.98 9.34
CA LYS A 618 13.89 -8.29 8.66
C LYS A 618 13.26 -8.22 7.27
N ILE A 619 12.16 -7.48 7.12
CA ILE A 619 11.53 -7.30 5.82
C ILE A 619 12.44 -6.52 4.87
N ALA A 620 13.06 -5.43 5.34
CA ALA A 620 14.03 -4.70 4.52
C ALA A 620 15.21 -5.58 4.08
N GLU A 621 15.71 -6.46 4.96
CA GLU A 621 16.75 -7.44 4.63
C GLU A 621 16.29 -8.47 3.60
N GLN A 622 15.05 -8.97 3.73
CA GLN A 622 14.45 -9.89 2.75
C GLN A 622 14.32 -9.26 1.36
N LEU A 623 13.99 -7.96 1.30
CA LEU A 623 13.83 -7.22 0.05
C LEU A 623 15.14 -6.70 -0.54
N GLY A 624 16.27 -6.85 0.17
CA GLY A 624 17.53 -6.22 -0.23
C GLY A 624 17.50 -4.68 -0.18
N ASP A 625 16.55 -4.09 0.54
CA ASP A 625 16.39 -2.64 0.65
C ASP A 625 17.40 -2.07 1.66
N LEU A 626 18.59 -1.73 1.16
CA LEU A 626 19.69 -1.20 1.97
C LEU A 626 19.32 0.14 2.63
N ARG A 627 18.62 1.03 1.92
CA ARG A 627 18.22 2.33 2.46
C ARG A 627 17.20 2.14 3.57
N GLY A 628 16.22 1.26 3.34
CA GLY A 628 15.26 0.87 4.34
C GLY A 628 15.93 0.27 5.57
N LYS A 629 16.90 -0.63 5.38
CA LYS A 629 17.70 -1.23 6.45
C LYS A 629 18.38 -0.16 7.32
N ALA A 630 19.07 0.81 6.71
CA ALA A 630 19.73 1.90 7.44
C ALA A 630 18.74 2.72 8.29
N ALA A 631 17.58 3.07 7.73
CA ALA A 631 16.55 3.79 8.47
C ALA A 631 16.01 3.01 9.69
N ARG A 632 15.84 1.69 9.58
CA ARG A 632 15.35 0.85 10.71
C ARG A 632 16.44 0.65 11.76
N LEU A 633 17.71 0.54 11.36
CA LEU A 633 18.85 0.54 12.29
C LEU A 633 18.91 1.86 13.09
N ASN A 634 18.69 3.00 12.45
CA ASN A 634 18.58 4.29 13.17
C ASN A 634 17.45 4.26 14.20
N ASN A 635 16.27 3.79 13.82
CA ASN A 635 15.14 3.74 14.75
C ASN A 635 15.42 2.82 15.95
N ILE A 636 16.04 1.66 15.73
CA ILE A 636 16.49 0.75 16.79
C ILE A 636 17.56 1.42 17.67
N GLY A 637 18.57 2.06 17.07
CA GLY A 637 19.59 2.82 17.77
C GLY A 637 19.00 3.90 18.67
N SER A 638 17.93 4.56 18.22
CA SER A 638 17.22 5.57 19.00
C SER A 638 16.47 5.01 20.22
N ILE A 639 16.07 3.74 20.19
CA ILE A 639 15.51 3.06 21.38
C ILE A 639 16.61 2.77 22.40
N TYR A 640 17.76 2.26 21.94
CA TYR A 640 18.90 2.02 22.82
C TYR A 640 19.41 3.33 23.43
N HIS A 641 19.45 4.42 22.65
CA HIS A 641 19.72 5.76 23.15
C HIS A 641 18.73 6.15 24.26
N ALA A 642 17.43 6.01 24.03
CA ALA A 642 16.39 6.37 25.01
C ALA A 642 16.46 5.53 26.30
N ARG A 643 17.06 4.34 26.25
CA ARG A 643 17.33 3.45 27.40
C ARG A 643 18.66 3.74 28.11
N GLY A 644 19.53 4.59 27.56
CA GLY A 644 20.89 4.82 28.04
C GLY A 644 21.89 3.73 27.66
N ASP A 645 21.53 2.82 26.75
CA ASP A 645 22.42 1.78 26.21
C ASP A 645 23.20 2.35 25.02
N TYR A 646 24.18 3.18 25.32
CA TYR A 646 24.91 3.95 24.32
C TYR A 646 25.77 3.08 23.38
N ASP A 647 26.25 1.93 23.84
CA ASP A 647 27.10 1.06 23.03
C ASP A 647 26.28 0.35 21.94
N ASN A 648 25.08 -0.16 22.28
CA ASN A 648 24.18 -0.70 21.26
C ASN A 648 23.63 0.39 20.33
N ALA A 649 23.40 1.61 20.84
CA ALA A 649 23.02 2.74 19.98
C ALA A 649 24.09 3.05 18.94
N LEU A 650 25.35 3.21 19.36
CA LEU A 650 26.50 3.46 18.47
C LEU A 650 26.70 2.32 17.46
N LYS A 651 26.51 1.07 17.87
CA LYS A 651 26.59 -0.08 16.95
C LYS A 651 25.57 0.03 15.81
N ASN A 652 24.31 0.32 16.13
CA ASN A 652 23.25 0.41 15.12
C ASN A 652 23.45 1.63 14.21
N TYR A 653 23.73 2.81 14.77
CA TYR A 653 24.01 4.02 13.98
C TYR A 653 25.26 3.87 13.12
N GLY A 654 26.31 3.21 13.62
CA GLY A 654 27.52 2.94 12.85
C GLY A 654 27.32 1.93 11.71
N GLU A 655 26.38 1.00 11.83
CA GLU A 655 26.00 0.13 10.71
C GLU A 655 25.16 0.89 9.68
N ALA A 656 24.22 1.75 10.11
CA ALA A 656 23.47 2.63 9.23
C ALA A 656 24.40 3.56 8.43
N LEU A 657 25.38 4.19 9.10
CA LEU A 657 26.38 5.06 8.48
C LEU A 657 27.18 4.35 7.39
N LYS A 658 27.61 3.10 7.63
CA LYS A 658 28.32 2.32 6.60
C LYS A 658 27.46 2.09 5.36
N ILE A 659 26.16 1.84 5.55
CA ILE A 659 25.23 1.62 4.44
C ILE A 659 25.00 2.92 3.67
N THR A 660 24.75 4.05 4.35
CA THR A 660 24.53 5.34 3.68
C THR A 660 25.78 5.83 2.96
N GLU A 661 26.98 5.57 3.50
CA GLU A 661 28.25 5.80 2.80
C GLU A 661 28.41 4.91 1.56
N GLN A 662 28.07 3.62 1.66
CA GLN A 662 28.11 2.70 0.51
C GLN A 662 27.18 3.13 -0.62
N LEU A 663 26.00 3.64 -0.28
CA LEU A 663 25.01 4.13 -1.25
C LEU A 663 25.34 5.54 -1.80
N GLY A 664 26.22 6.29 -1.13
CA GLY A 664 26.39 7.71 -1.41
C GLY A 664 25.15 8.54 -1.06
N ASP A 665 24.33 8.09 -0.11
CA ASP A 665 23.17 8.84 0.42
C ASP A 665 23.66 9.89 1.43
N LEU A 666 23.92 11.10 0.93
CA LEU A 666 24.41 12.21 1.75
C LEU A 666 23.44 12.62 2.87
N SER A 667 22.14 12.62 2.59
CA SER A 667 21.11 12.99 3.58
C SER A 667 21.03 11.95 4.70
N GLY A 668 21.08 10.66 4.33
CA GLY A 668 21.20 9.57 5.28
C GLY A 668 22.46 9.69 6.14
N LYS A 669 23.62 9.96 5.51
CA LYS A 669 24.90 10.15 6.20
C LYS A 669 24.85 11.28 7.23
N ALA A 670 24.27 12.43 6.89
CA ALA A 670 24.10 13.55 7.82
C ALA A 670 23.24 13.17 9.03
N THR A 671 22.15 12.44 8.79
CA THR A 671 21.26 11.92 9.84
C THR A 671 22.01 10.95 10.77
N ASP A 672 22.79 10.02 10.22
CA ASP A 672 23.57 9.04 10.99
C ASP A 672 24.63 9.72 11.86
N LEU A 673 25.37 10.68 11.30
CA LEU A 673 26.37 11.47 12.02
C LEU A 673 25.74 12.30 13.14
N ASN A 674 24.59 12.93 12.88
CA ASN A 674 23.84 13.66 13.91
C ASN A 674 23.40 12.72 15.05
N ASN A 675 22.88 11.53 14.71
CA ASN A 675 22.50 10.54 15.72
C ASN A 675 23.71 10.06 16.55
N ILE A 676 24.86 9.80 15.91
CA ILE A 676 26.11 9.44 16.60
C ILE A 676 26.58 10.58 17.51
N GLY A 677 26.55 11.82 17.02
CA GLY A 677 26.86 13.02 17.79
C GLY A 677 26.02 13.10 19.06
N SER A 678 24.72 12.80 18.98
CA SER A 678 23.82 12.79 20.14
C SER A 678 24.19 11.76 21.21
N ILE A 679 24.78 10.63 20.83
CA ILE A 679 25.26 9.64 21.80
C ILE A 679 26.51 10.14 22.52
N TYR A 680 27.45 10.75 21.78
CA TYR A 680 28.64 11.31 22.41
C TYR A 680 28.32 12.50 23.33
N ASP A 681 27.34 13.33 22.95
CA ASP A 681 26.79 14.38 23.81
C ASP A 681 26.21 13.79 25.10
N ALA A 682 25.36 12.76 25.00
CA ALA A 682 24.79 12.06 26.16
C ALA A 682 25.85 11.36 27.05
N LYS A 683 27.02 11.02 26.50
CA LYS A 683 28.18 10.48 27.25
C LYS A 683 29.06 11.57 27.86
N GLY A 684 28.83 12.84 27.54
CA GLY A 684 29.67 13.98 27.95
C GLY A 684 30.95 14.14 27.12
N ASP A 685 31.14 13.37 26.06
CA ASP A 685 32.25 13.53 25.10
C ASP A 685 31.86 14.58 24.05
N TYR A 686 31.82 15.82 24.52
CA TYR A 686 31.37 16.96 23.75
C TYR A 686 32.26 17.26 22.52
N ASP A 687 33.55 16.93 22.56
CA ASP A 687 34.46 17.18 21.42
C ASP A 687 34.16 16.21 20.27
N THR A 688 33.97 14.92 20.56
CA THR A 688 33.56 13.95 19.54
C THR A 688 32.16 14.26 19.02
N ALA A 689 31.24 14.71 19.89
CA ALA A 689 29.90 15.12 19.48
C ALA A 689 29.93 16.32 18.52
N LEU A 690 30.66 17.40 18.86
CA LEU A 690 30.85 18.57 17.99
C LEU A 690 31.51 18.22 16.65
N LYS A 691 32.44 17.26 16.64
CA LYS A 691 33.03 16.78 15.38
C LYS A 691 31.98 16.15 14.46
N ASN A 692 31.14 15.26 14.98
CA ASN A 692 30.09 14.59 14.21
C ASN A 692 29.01 15.59 13.75
N TYR A 693 28.54 16.46 14.65
CA TYR A 693 27.61 17.53 14.29
C TYR A 693 28.20 18.49 13.25
N GLY A 694 29.48 18.86 13.37
CA GLY A 694 30.14 19.70 12.39
C GLY A 694 30.30 19.06 11.01
N GLU A 695 30.40 17.73 10.92
CA GLU A 695 30.37 17.02 9.63
C GLU A 695 28.94 16.94 9.06
N ALA A 696 27.94 16.62 9.90
CA ALA A 696 26.54 16.64 9.49
C ALA A 696 26.12 18.03 8.97
N LEU A 697 26.46 19.10 9.68
CA LEU A 697 26.17 20.49 9.30
C LEU A 697 26.74 20.84 7.92
N LYS A 698 27.98 20.42 7.63
CA LYS A 698 28.61 20.65 6.31
C LYS A 698 27.86 19.93 5.19
N ILE A 699 27.38 18.72 5.46
CA ILE A 699 26.59 17.97 4.48
C ILE A 699 25.23 18.65 4.27
N ASP A 700 24.54 19.05 5.33
CA ASP A 700 23.26 19.77 5.22
C ASP A 700 23.42 21.10 4.46
N GLU A 701 24.52 21.82 4.69
CA GLU A 701 24.86 23.04 3.92
C GLU A 701 25.16 22.73 2.44
N GLN A 702 25.84 21.62 2.15
CA GLN A 702 26.06 21.16 0.78
C GLN A 702 24.74 20.79 0.07
N LEU A 703 23.81 20.16 0.80
CA LEU A 703 22.49 19.76 0.28
C LEU A 703 21.51 20.94 0.21
N VAL A 704 21.82 22.07 0.85
CA VAL A 704 20.87 23.16 1.10
C VAL A 704 19.65 22.63 1.88
N ASP A 705 19.87 21.66 2.78
CA ASP A 705 18.85 21.15 3.70
C ASP A 705 18.77 22.08 4.91
N LEU A 706 17.85 23.06 4.83
CA LEU A 706 17.63 24.02 5.89
C LEU A 706 17.14 23.36 7.19
N ARG A 707 16.33 22.30 7.09
CA ARG A 707 15.76 21.63 8.26
C ARG A 707 16.80 20.79 9.00
N GLY A 708 17.64 20.06 8.25
CA GLY A 708 18.81 19.37 8.80
C GLY A 708 19.73 20.35 9.50
N LYS A 709 20.07 21.47 8.84
CA LYS A 709 20.88 22.54 9.41
C LYS A 709 20.33 23.09 10.74
N ALA A 710 19.04 23.43 10.81
CA ALA A 710 18.42 23.93 12.05
C ALA A 710 18.49 22.89 13.19
N THR A 711 18.27 21.62 12.87
CA THR A 711 18.38 20.50 13.83
C THR A 711 19.80 20.36 14.39
N VAL A 712 20.80 20.39 13.52
CA VAL A 712 22.21 20.25 13.93
C VAL A 712 22.68 21.48 14.73
N LEU A 713 22.27 22.69 14.34
CA LEU A 713 22.56 23.92 15.10
C LEU A 713 21.97 23.86 16.52
N ASN A 714 20.75 23.35 16.68
CA ASN A 714 20.17 23.11 18.01
C ASN A 714 21.03 22.16 18.85
N ASN A 715 21.48 21.06 18.25
CA ASN A 715 22.29 20.08 18.96
C ASN A 715 23.67 20.64 19.34
N ILE A 716 24.29 21.43 18.47
CA ILE A 716 25.52 22.18 18.78
C ILE A 716 25.27 23.18 19.92
N GLY A 717 24.15 23.92 19.86
CA GLY A 717 23.73 24.84 20.91
C GLY A 717 23.57 24.15 22.28
N SER A 718 23.04 22.93 22.30
CA SER A 718 22.88 22.11 23.50
C SER A 718 24.23 21.76 24.14
N ILE A 719 25.25 21.44 23.34
CA ILE A 719 26.60 21.19 23.86
C ILE A 719 27.18 22.45 24.51
N TYR A 720 27.07 23.60 23.84
CA TYR A 720 27.58 24.85 24.40
C TYR A 720 26.81 25.27 25.66
N HIS A 721 25.51 25.01 25.71
CA HIS A 721 24.70 25.16 26.92
C HIS A 721 25.26 24.30 28.07
N ALA A 722 25.49 23.01 27.83
CA ALA A 722 26.02 22.09 28.84
C ALA A 722 27.43 22.48 29.32
N ARG A 723 28.23 23.13 28.47
CA ARG A 723 29.55 23.68 28.79
C ARG A 723 29.52 25.03 29.51
N GLY A 724 28.34 25.66 29.63
CA GLY A 724 28.19 26.99 30.21
C GLY A 724 28.58 28.15 29.27
N ASP A 725 28.89 27.87 28.00
CA ASP A 725 29.10 28.90 26.98
C ASP A 725 27.74 29.33 26.40
N TYR A 726 27.02 30.09 27.21
CA TYR A 726 25.66 30.50 26.92
C TYR A 726 25.55 31.43 25.70
N ASP A 727 26.59 32.20 25.38
CA ASP A 727 26.55 33.14 24.26
C ASP A 727 26.69 32.41 22.92
N THR A 728 27.57 31.40 22.85
CA THR A 728 27.63 30.52 21.68
C THR A 728 26.35 29.67 21.56
N ALA A 729 25.78 29.21 22.68
CA ALA A 729 24.50 28.49 22.65
C ALA A 729 23.37 29.36 22.08
N LEU A 730 23.20 30.60 22.57
CA LEU A 730 22.21 31.55 22.06
C LEU A 730 22.41 31.88 20.58
N LYS A 731 23.67 31.98 20.13
CA LYS A 731 23.97 32.20 18.71
C LYS A 731 23.44 31.05 17.84
N ASN A 732 23.72 29.80 18.23
CA ASN A 732 23.29 28.62 17.47
C ASN A 732 21.77 28.45 17.49
N TYR A 733 21.13 28.56 18.67
CA TYR A 733 19.67 28.52 18.78
C TYR A 733 18.99 29.66 18.03
N GLY A 734 19.58 30.86 18.06
CA GLY A 734 19.06 32.00 17.30
C GLY A 734 19.22 31.88 15.78
N GLU A 735 20.23 31.14 15.30
CA GLU A 735 20.34 30.82 13.87
C GLU A 735 19.33 29.74 13.47
N ALA A 736 19.16 28.69 14.28
CA ALA A 736 18.10 27.69 14.07
C ALA A 736 16.71 28.35 14.03
N LEU A 737 16.42 29.26 14.98
CA LEU A 737 15.14 29.97 15.05
C LEU A 737 14.84 30.75 13.78
N LYS A 738 15.84 31.43 13.21
CA LYS A 738 15.68 32.17 11.95
C LYS A 738 15.38 31.23 10.78
N ILE A 739 16.02 30.06 10.75
CA ILE A 739 15.77 29.07 9.72
C ILE A 739 14.36 28.50 9.85
N ASP A 740 13.94 28.12 11.04
CA ASP A 740 12.60 27.57 11.27
C ASP A 740 11.50 28.63 11.02
N GLU A 741 11.77 29.91 11.31
CA GLU A 741 10.92 31.03 10.89
C GLU A 741 10.84 31.19 9.38
N GLN A 742 11.96 31.04 8.66
CA GLN A 742 12.01 31.07 7.21
C GLN A 742 11.22 29.90 6.59
N LEU A 743 11.32 28.70 7.17
CA LEU A 743 10.58 27.51 6.74
C LEU A 743 9.08 27.61 7.08
N GLY A 744 8.73 28.43 8.07
CA GLY A 744 7.43 28.36 8.72
C GLY A 744 7.24 27.06 9.50
N ASP A 745 8.31 26.41 9.96
CA ASP A 745 8.24 25.25 10.85
C ASP A 745 7.91 25.74 12.27
N LEU A 746 6.62 25.76 12.59
CA LEU A 746 6.14 26.19 13.90
C LEU A 746 6.66 25.29 15.03
N ARG A 747 6.88 24.00 14.78
CA ARG A 747 7.34 23.06 15.81
C ARG A 747 8.83 23.27 16.12
N GLY A 748 9.63 23.46 15.08
CA GLY A 748 11.04 23.85 15.19
C GLY A 748 11.19 25.15 15.97
N LYS A 749 10.45 26.20 15.57
CA LYS A 749 10.38 27.48 16.27
C LYS A 749 10.05 27.36 17.77
N ALA A 750 9.06 26.53 18.12
CA ALA A 750 8.71 26.31 19.53
C ALA A 750 9.85 25.63 20.31
N THR A 751 10.56 24.70 19.67
CA THR A 751 11.73 24.02 20.25
C THR A 751 12.87 25.01 20.48
N ASP A 752 13.14 25.88 19.53
CA ASP A 752 14.21 26.87 19.62
C ASP A 752 13.95 27.90 20.70
N LEU A 753 12.72 28.43 20.77
CA LEU A 753 12.30 29.33 21.83
C LEU A 753 12.40 28.67 23.21
N ASN A 754 12.03 27.39 23.32
CA ASN A 754 12.22 26.63 24.55
C ASN A 754 13.71 26.48 24.90
N ASN A 755 14.57 26.21 23.92
CA ASN A 755 16.01 26.09 24.14
C ASN A 755 16.64 27.43 24.57
N ILE A 756 16.29 28.54 23.91
CA ILE A 756 16.67 29.91 24.27
C ILE A 756 16.18 30.25 25.69
N GLY A 757 14.94 29.89 26.02
CA GLY A 757 14.39 30.04 27.36
C GLY A 757 15.22 29.32 28.42
N SER A 758 15.72 28.11 28.11
CA SER A 758 16.58 27.36 29.04
C SER A 758 17.94 28.00 29.27
N ILE A 759 18.50 28.70 28.28
CA ILE A 759 19.70 29.52 28.49
C ILE A 759 19.45 30.67 29.46
N TYR A 760 18.35 31.40 29.29
CA TYR A 760 18.01 32.51 30.19
C TYR A 760 17.72 32.01 31.62
N ASP A 761 17.07 30.85 31.76
CA ASP A 761 16.88 30.19 33.06
C ASP A 761 18.23 29.87 33.72
N ALA A 762 19.16 29.27 32.97
CA ALA A 762 20.51 28.96 33.46
C ALA A 762 21.32 30.22 33.84
N LYS A 763 21.10 31.35 33.15
CA LYS A 763 21.68 32.66 33.50
C LYS A 763 21.01 33.33 34.72
N GLY A 764 19.89 32.77 35.22
CA GLY A 764 19.07 33.38 36.28
C GLY A 764 18.18 34.53 35.80
N ASP A 765 18.11 34.78 34.49
CA ASP A 765 17.23 35.76 33.87
C ASP A 765 15.85 35.15 33.61
N TYR A 766 15.15 34.92 34.71
CA TYR A 766 13.86 34.25 34.71
C TYR A 766 12.77 34.98 33.92
N ASP A 767 12.86 36.31 33.74
CA ASP A 767 11.87 37.07 32.99
C ASP A 767 11.99 36.82 31.49
N HIS A 768 13.22 36.84 30.94
CA HIS A 768 13.44 36.46 29.55
C HIS A 768 13.15 34.98 29.31
N ALA A 769 13.47 34.12 30.28
CA ALA A 769 13.15 32.69 30.19
C ALA A 769 11.63 32.47 30.11
N LEU A 770 10.84 33.07 31.01
CA LEU A 770 9.37 32.99 30.98
C LEU A 770 8.76 33.59 29.72
N LYS A 771 9.35 34.66 29.17
CA LYS A 771 8.90 35.23 27.89
C LYS A 771 9.04 34.21 26.75
N ASN A 772 10.23 33.63 26.59
CA ASN A 772 10.49 32.65 25.53
C ASN A 772 9.66 31.37 25.71
N TYR A 773 9.55 30.85 26.94
CA TYR A 773 8.67 29.73 27.23
C TYR A 773 7.20 30.05 26.99
N GLY A 774 6.74 31.26 27.30
CA GLY A 774 5.38 31.69 27.03
C GLY A 774 5.07 31.76 25.53
N GLU A 775 6.02 32.18 24.71
CA GLU A 775 5.88 32.15 23.25
C GLU A 775 5.89 30.71 22.70
N ALA A 776 6.80 29.86 23.17
CA ALA A 776 6.82 28.44 22.82
C ALA A 776 5.51 27.74 23.22
N LEU A 777 4.97 28.02 24.41
CA LEU A 777 3.72 27.45 24.91
C LEU A 777 2.56 27.77 23.97
N LYS A 778 2.41 29.05 23.57
CA LYS A 778 1.36 29.48 22.62
C LYS A 778 1.43 28.72 21.31
N ILE A 779 2.63 28.49 20.78
CA ILE A 779 2.81 27.74 19.52
C ILE A 779 2.43 26.27 19.72
N THR A 780 2.88 25.63 20.81
CA THR A 780 2.50 24.23 21.09
C THR A 780 0.98 24.08 21.28
N GLU A 781 0.31 25.07 21.85
CA GLU A 781 -1.16 25.11 21.96
C GLU A 781 -1.84 25.28 20.61
N GLN A 782 -1.32 26.16 19.75
CA GLN A 782 -1.80 26.32 18.37
C GLN A 782 -1.70 25.02 17.56
N LEU A 783 -0.58 24.30 17.71
CA LEU A 783 -0.34 23.03 17.01
C LEU A 783 -1.11 21.86 17.61
N VAL A 784 -1.68 22.01 18.80
CA VAL A 784 -2.16 20.90 19.63
C VAL A 784 -1.02 19.88 19.87
N ASP A 785 0.23 20.34 19.98
CA ASP A 785 1.38 19.50 20.33
C ASP A 785 1.41 19.30 21.84
N LEU A 786 0.73 18.24 22.30
CA LEU A 786 0.67 17.88 23.70
C LEU A 786 2.06 17.64 24.31
N ARG A 787 2.98 17.00 23.57
CA ARG A 787 4.30 16.67 24.10
C ARG A 787 5.17 17.92 24.24
N GLY A 788 5.14 18.80 23.25
CA GLY A 788 5.78 20.12 23.31
C GLY A 788 5.24 20.93 24.49
N LYS A 789 3.91 21.02 24.62
CA LYS A 789 3.24 21.72 25.72
C LYS A 789 3.68 21.20 27.09
N ALA A 790 3.72 19.88 27.29
CA ALA A 790 4.15 19.28 28.56
C ALA A 790 5.63 19.57 28.89
N THR A 791 6.47 19.74 27.87
CA THR A 791 7.89 20.09 28.04
C THR A 791 8.05 21.54 28.47
N VAL A 792 7.37 22.46 27.78
CA VAL A 792 7.41 23.89 28.09
C VAL A 792 6.83 24.18 29.47
N LEU A 793 5.68 23.58 29.82
CA LEU A 793 5.08 23.71 31.16
C LEU A 793 6.01 23.20 32.26
N ASN A 794 6.75 22.11 32.02
CA ASN A 794 7.74 21.64 32.98
C ASN A 794 8.85 22.67 33.23
N ASN A 795 9.33 23.33 32.17
CA ASN A 795 10.38 24.33 32.29
C ASN A 795 9.89 25.61 32.97
N ILE A 796 8.66 26.05 32.66
CA ILE A 796 7.99 27.13 33.39
C ILE A 796 7.85 26.78 34.88
N GLY A 797 7.44 25.55 35.20
CA GLY A 797 7.36 25.06 36.58
C GLY A 797 8.71 25.09 37.30
N SER A 798 9.80 24.79 36.59
CA SER A 798 11.18 24.87 37.12
C SER A 798 11.57 26.29 37.50
N ILE A 799 11.22 27.29 36.70
CA ILE A 799 11.46 28.69 37.04
C ILE A 799 10.69 29.10 38.30
N TYR A 800 9.41 28.75 38.38
CA TYR A 800 8.60 29.07 39.57
C TYR A 800 9.14 28.37 40.83
N HIS A 801 9.62 27.13 40.68
CA HIS A 801 10.32 26.43 41.76
C HIS A 801 11.57 27.18 42.21
N ALA A 802 12.44 27.60 41.29
CA ALA A 802 13.66 28.34 41.58
C ALA A 802 13.37 29.70 42.26
N ARG A 803 12.24 30.34 41.92
CA ARG A 803 11.76 31.58 42.55
C ARG A 803 11.09 31.36 43.93
N GLY A 804 10.91 30.11 44.38
CA GLY A 804 10.19 29.79 45.61
C GLY A 804 8.66 29.91 45.50
N ASP A 805 8.13 30.18 44.31
CA ASP A 805 6.70 30.19 44.02
C ASP A 805 6.20 28.76 43.77
N TYR A 806 6.12 28.02 44.87
CA TYR A 806 5.80 26.60 44.81
C TYR A 806 4.37 26.33 44.30
N ASP A 807 3.42 27.29 44.45
CA ASP A 807 2.04 27.09 44.01
C ASP A 807 1.96 27.09 42.48
N ASN A 808 2.60 28.07 41.83
CA ASN A 808 2.69 28.09 40.39
C ASN A 808 3.57 26.94 39.84
N ALA A 809 4.62 26.53 40.57
CA ALA A 809 5.39 25.35 40.20
C ALA A 809 4.52 24.08 40.19
N LEU A 810 3.75 23.82 41.26
CA LEU A 810 2.85 22.68 41.34
C LEU A 810 1.75 22.72 40.27
N LYS A 811 1.20 23.91 39.97
CA LYS A 811 0.21 24.08 38.91
C LYS A 811 0.76 23.63 37.56
N ASN A 812 1.93 24.14 37.16
CA ASN A 812 2.56 23.83 35.88
C ASN A 812 3.02 22.37 35.78
N TYR A 813 3.68 21.85 36.82
CA TYR A 813 4.06 20.44 36.86
C TYR A 813 2.84 19.51 36.87
N GLY A 814 1.76 19.89 37.55
CA GLY A 814 0.51 19.14 37.59
C GLY A 814 -0.19 19.10 36.22
N GLU A 815 -0.20 20.20 35.47
CA GLU A 815 -0.71 20.20 34.10
C GLU A 815 0.17 19.36 33.16
N ALA A 816 1.49 19.50 33.24
CA ALA A 816 2.42 18.66 32.48
C ALA A 816 2.29 17.16 32.82
N LEU A 817 2.03 16.83 34.09
CA LEU A 817 1.77 15.46 34.54
C LEU A 817 0.48 14.91 33.91
N LYS A 818 -0.61 15.67 33.92
CA LYS A 818 -1.88 15.26 33.28
C LYS A 818 -1.71 14.98 31.80
N ILE A 819 -0.93 15.81 31.10
CA ILE A 819 -0.64 15.59 29.68
C ILE A 819 0.20 14.32 29.49
N ALA A 820 1.24 14.10 30.31
CA ALA A 820 2.02 12.87 30.24
C ALA A 820 1.17 11.61 30.49
N GLU A 821 0.20 11.69 31.40
CA GLU A 821 -0.79 10.63 31.63
C GLU A 821 -1.70 10.40 30.43
N GLN A 822 -2.20 11.47 29.80
CA GLN A 822 -3.01 11.41 28.59
C GLN A 822 -2.25 10.78 27.42
N LEU A 823 -0.96 11.11 27.27
CA LEU A 823 -0.10 10.54 26.23
C LEU A 823 0.32 9.10 26.51
N GLY A 824 0.14 8.61 27.75
CA GLY A 824 0.77 7.37 28.20
C GLY A 824 2.29 7.45 28.21
N ASP A 825 2.89 8.64 28.29
CA ASP A 825 4.33 8.84 28.39
C ASP A 825 4.80 8.49 29.81
N LEU A 826 5.22 7.24 30.00
CA LEU A 826 5.65 6.73 31.30
C LEU A 826 6.88 7.47 31.84
N ARG A 827 7.86 7.77 30.97
CA ARG A 827 9.08 8.46 31.38
C ARG A 827 8.76 9.90 31.77
N GLY A 828 7.92 10.56 30.97
CA GLY A 828 7.43 11.89 31.24
C GLY A 828 6.74 11.96 32.59
N LYS A 829 5.74 11.08 32.81
CA LYS A 829 5.00 10.95 34.06
C LYS A 829 5.93 10.83 35.27
N ALA A 830 6.88 9.90 35.22
CA ALA A 830 7.82 9.69 36.33
C ALA A 830 8.62 10.96 36.65
N ALA A 831 9.20 11.62 35.64
CA ALA A 831 9.95 12.85 35.85
C ALA A 831 9.10 13.97 36.49
N ARG A 832 7.82 14.11 36.13
CA ARG A 832 6.95 15.16 36.70
C ARG A 832 6.53 14.81 38.13
N LEU A 833 6.30 13.53 38.43
CA LEU A 833 6.08 13.07 39.81
C LEU A 833 7.31 13.35 40.68
N ASN A 834 8.52 13.11 40.17
CA ASN A 834 9.75 13.47 40.89
C ASN A 834 9.81 14.98 41.16
N ASN A 835 9.56 15.82 40.15
CA ASN A 835 9.58 17.28 40.33
C ASN A 835 8.56 17.74 41.37
N ILE A 836 7.33 17.23 41.32
CA ILE A 836 6.29 17.51 42.32
C ILE A 836 6.73 17.07 43.73
N GLY A 837 7.31 15.87 43.86
CA GLY A 837 7.83 15.37 45.14
C GLY A 837 8.93 16.26 45.71
N MET A 838 9.81 16.79 44.85
CA MET A 838 10.84 17.75 45.24
C MET A 838 10.25 19.08 45.72
N ILE A 839 9.13 19.55 45.15
CA ILE A 839 8.42 20.74 45.65
C ILE A 839 7.86 20.50 47.06
N TYR A 840 7.20 19.35 47.29
CA TYR A 840 6.68 19.02 48.62
C TYR A 840 7.80 18.88 49.65
N LYS A 841 8.95 18.31 49.26
CA LYS A 841 10.16 18.29 50.10
C LYS A 841 10.63 19.71 50.46
N ALA A 842 10.66 20.63 49.49
CA ALA A 842 11.06 22.01 49.73
C ALA A 842 10.07 22.77 50.63
N ARG A 843 8.78 22.42 50.59
CA ARG A 843 7.73 22.94 51.49
C ARG A 843 7.76 22.36 52.91
N GLY A 844 8.52 21.30 53.16
CA GLY A 844 8.51 20.57 54.42
C GLY A 844 7.35 19.58 54.59
N ASP A 845 6.59 19.30 53.52
CA ASP A 845 5.53 18.29 53.50
C ASP A 845 6.13 16.95 53.05
N TYR A 846 6.82 16.30 53.99
CA TYR A 846 7.60 15.09 53.71
C TYR A 846 6.74 13.88 53.35
N ASP A 847 5.50 13.80 53.86
CA ASP A 847 4.57 12.72 53.55
C ASP A 847 4.17 12.73 52.07
N ASN A 848 3.76 13.90 51.56
CA ASN A 848 3.46 14.02 50.13
C ASN A 848 4.73 13.88 49.28
N ALA A 849 5.88 14.40 49.74
CA ALA A 849 7.15 14.24 49.05
C ALA A 849 7.51 12.75 48.83
N LEU A 850 7.44 11.95 49.89
CA LEU A 850 7.69 10.50 49.82
C LEU A 850 6.72 9.82 48.86
N LYS A 851 5.42 10.09 48.96
CA LYS A 851 4.39 9.50 48.09
C LYS A 851 4.68 9.71 46.60
N PHE A 852 5.02 10.94 46.20
CA PHE A 852 5.30 11.28 44.80
C PHE A 852 6.64 10.69 44.32
N LEU A 853 7.68 10.72 45.16
CA LEU A 853 8.98 10.13 44.83
C LEU A 853 8.94 8.61 44.71
N GLU A 854 8.20 7.92 45.59
CA GLU A 854 7.99 6.47 45.51
C GLU A 854 7.25 6.08 44.23
N SER A 855 6.18 6.82 43.89
CA SER A 855 5.44 6.61 42.64
C SER A 855 6.34 6.80 41.40
N SER A 856 7.22 7.82 41.42
CA SER A 856 8.21 8.03 40.37
C SER A 856 9.20 6.88 40.27
N LEU A 857 9.72 6.41 41.42
CA LEU A 857 10.69 5.31 41.49
C LEU A 857 10.12 4.01 40.91
N GLU A 858 8.87 3.69 41.19
CA GLU A 858 8.21 2.51 40.64
C GLU A 858 8.17 2.52 39.10
N ILE A 859 7.88 3.68 38.51
CA ILE A 859 7.83 3.80 37.05
C ILE A 859 9.23 3.68 36.45
N PHE A 860 10.24 4.36 36.99
CA PHE A 860 11.61 4.23 36.49
C PHE A 860 12.18 2.82 36.63
N LYS A 861 11.79 2.06 37.67
CA LYS A 861 12.09 0.63 37.79
C LYS A 861 11.47 -0.18 36.65
N LYS A 862 10.20 0.07 36.29
CA LYS A 862 9.55 -0.58 35.14
C LYS A 862 10.25 -0.25 33.81
N LEU A 863 10.71 0.98 33.66
CA LEU A 863 11.45 1.45 32.47
C LEU A 863 12.92 1.00 32.44
N LYS A 864 13.43 0.35 33.49
CA LYS A 864 14.82 -0.10 33.64
C LYS A 864 15.84 1.03 33.47
N MET A 865 15.60 2.16 34.14
CA MET A 865 16.43 3.37 34.05
C MET A 865 17.34 3.52 35.29
N PRO A 866 18.57 2.98 35.30
CA PRO A 866 19.37 2.83 36.51
C PRO A 866 19.82 4.15 37.15
N ASN A 867 20.10 5.18 36.33
CA ASN A 867 20.58 6.48 36.80
C ASN A 867 19.48 7.20 37.60
N GLU A 868 18.28 7.28 37.04
CA GLU A 868 17.11 7.88 37.66
C GLU A 868 16.66 7.12 38.91
N ILE A 869 16.73 5.77 38.87
CA ILE A 869 16.48 4.92 40.05
C ILE A 869 17.41 5.30 41.21
N SER A 870 18.72 5.38 40.95
CA SER A 870 19.71 5.70 41.97
C SER A 870 19.49 7.10 42.57
N GLN A 871 19.23 8.10 41.72
CA GLN A 871 18.98 9.47 42.15
C GLN A 871 17.75 9.56 43.06
N ILE A 872 16.63 8.95 42.68
CA ILE A 872 15.39 9.01 43.45
C ILE A 872 15.51 8.22 44.75
N GLN A 873 16.19 7.07 44.73
CA GLN A 873 16.48 6.31 45.95
C GLN A 873 17.26 7.12 46.98
N ASN A 874 18.26 7.89 46.54
CA ASN A 874 18.99 8.79 47.43
C ASN A 874 18.08 9.89 48.01
N ASN A 875 17.21 10.49 47.20
CA ASN A 875 16.25 11.49 47.67
C ASN A 875 15.26 10.93 48.70
N ILE A 876 14.75 9.72 48.47
CA ILE A 876 13.87 9.03 49.42
C ILE A 876 14.62 8.68 50.71
N ARG A 877 15.87 8.21 50.61
CA ARG A 877 16.69 7.90 51.78
C ARG A 877 16.88 9.12 52.68
N LEU A 878 17.27 10.25 52.08
CA LEU A 878 17.46 11.53 52.78
C LEU A 878 16.17 12.12 53.38
N LEU A 879 15.00 11.68 52.94
CA LEU A 879 13.71 12.09 53.51
C LEU A 879 13.27 11.22 54.69
N ARG A 880 13.80 9.99 54.78
CA ARG A 880 13.50 9.02 55.84
C ARG A 880 14.49 9.10 57.00
N GLU A 881 15.71 9.54 56.72
CA GLU A 881 16.72 9.98 57.70
C GLU A 881 16.30 11.34 58.31
#